data_AF-D3HM58-F1
#
_entry.id   AF-D3HM58-F1
#
_cell.length_a   1.000
_cell.length_b   1.000
_cell.length_c   1.000
_cell.angle_alpha   90.00
_cell.angle_beta   90.00
_cell.angle_gamma   90.00
#
_symmetry.space_group_name_H-M   'P 1'
#
loop_
_entity.id
_entity.type
_entity.pdbx_description
1 polymer ?
#
loop_
_entity_poly.entity_id
_entity_poly.type
_entity_poly.pdbx_seq_one_letter_code
_entity_poly.pdbx_strand_id
1 'polypeptide(L)'
;MFEFFKKLFSDYFQVPVLQVEESRVAKNEKVDFIDGFEKQEQPVPVKQEQVIVETEKTTKQEQYLRREILEKPVPPKPHKNLFKSPDNTVRKFRFASLGEIDTHDKFLLPATKFISGRSIPLKEIPFETTRNELIQIYLLSLNKCIKENKLREIPPQVLAGHYLLIKSLAAVAQGPTEKSQLLVLEKSFGNYLKSKELSIWSIVNDYTRDSEFPIVQWLKNQSSNTNFLVSFIIDNNKGTLTRNQNAFIQQFKDSPAFLFPNPIYMSWVAHGYEKDSNINPMYNISKKTHYYHATITDNLLMRTQPKQVTFAPKHYYENGKGIVDTDFRYTMHQNNLLRIQGRTLLFSDESGELIAVKVQKKGEPKNNLTEEFQMADYLQKHQNRLDLQSQLPTPLGQYSVKRTEILEKCIESPYYKQFLDLIGETADLEVYVYKAPATYFTYLHDEHQSFRDFTASVKRNVNDLFVLLREGIVFSQLADIFHTHSEEEGRLDKGRYQALVQLLSVFQSQLGRLDKWQKAVEFVNLRASGIADLGDSLPITSLLTSSEFTRKYFSELLTGGYHQTFFDSSNGTASSLYTGKRKLFGNYLYLNTIAEYLLVIQLVLGAYGDKVTRKIEDLYTKQYMWRQLTELMFDSCAEAVTLMTGIPHSRARALLNQRAKIDNHLQQTQFWMTPDYADLGESEMRMQQYVLYPGEAGYEINGEIIPGIGLSVDGVNQDLGGYNQELPLRELEKLLYATVTLIEGTMQLDNEFFKQIEQTEKLIASGCSAEDSYQAAAKLLDMARPGCHFQKRLALSYYDEIKLKYPSSSQTDIDKRFEKVEKHFAVQTIQSFWRNYLAHKKSVTEEPASSKDESMVQKRPLRLC
;
A
#
# COMPACT_ATOMS: atom_id res chain seq x y z
N MET A 1 12.13 -26.86 15.66
CA MET A 1 12.09 -25.42 15.98
C MET A 1 12.23 -24.56 14.72
N PHE A 2 13.19 -24.87 13.84
CA PHE A 2 13.36 -24.23 12.53
C PHE A 2 12.13 -24.32 11.61
N GLU A 3 11.60 -25.53 11.37
CA GLU A 3 10.35 -25.74 10.61
C GLU A 3 9.12 -25.05 11.24
N PHE A 4 9.12 -24.91 12.57
CA PHE A 4 8.07 -24.20 13.29
C PHE A 4 8.12 -22.68 13.02
N PHE A 5 9.32 -22.09 12.98
CA PHE A 5 9.47 -20.67 12.62
C PHE A 5 9.17 -20.41 11.14
N LYS A 6 9.55 -21.31 10.22
CA LYS A 6 9.18 -21.21 8.79
C LYS A 6 7.67 -21.22 8.58
N LYS A 7 6.98 -22.16 9.23
CA LYS A 7 5.52 -22.26 9.18
C LYS A 7 4.84 -21.04 9.79
N LEU A 8 5.31 -20.58 10.96
CA LEU A 8 4.82 -19.34 11.60
C LEU A 8 5.04 -18.12 10.70
N PHE A 9 6.14 -18.06 9.94
CA PHE A 9 6.45 -16.97 9.00
C PHE A 9 5.48 -16.97 7.80
N SER A 10 5.28 -18.13 7.17
CA SER A 10 4.33 -18.27 6.05
C SER A 10 2.90 -17.94 6.48
N ASP A 11 2.48 -18.42 7.66
CA ASP A 11 1.15 -18.18 8.21
C ASP A 11 0.94 -16.71 8.63
N TYR A 12 1.98 -16.02 9.12
CA TYR A 12 1.90 -14.63 9.58
C TYR A 12 1.97 -13.60 8.44
N PHE A 13 2.72 -13.88 7.37
CA PHE A 13 2.95 -12.93 6.27
C PHE A 13 2.12 -13.17 5.01
N GLN A 14 1.34 -14.26 4.94
CA GLN A 14 0.44 -14.59 3.81
C GLN A 14 1.12 -14.48 2.42
N VAL A 15 2.42 -14.79 2.33
CA VAL A 15 3.14 -14.90 1.06
C VAL A 15 2.82 -16.29 0.48
N PRO A 16 2.44 -16.43 -0.80
CA PRO A 16 2.21 -17.74 -1.38
C PRO A 16 3.49 -18.57 -1.30
N VAL A 17 3.38 -19.76 -0.73
CA VAL A 17 4.40 -20.80 -0.87
C VAL A 17 4.49 -21.10 -2.37
N LEU A 18 5.64 -20.81 -2.99
CA LEU A 18 5.97 -21.31 -4.32
C LEU A 18 5.86 -22.83 -4.28
N GLN A 19 4.77 -23.38 -4.84
CA GLN A 19 4.67 -24.82 -5.08
C GLN A 19 5.64 -25.14 -6.22
N VAL A 20 6.73 -25.80 -5.86
CA VAL A 20 7.63 -26.44 -6.82
C VAL A 20 6.84 -27.57 -7.49
N GLU A 21 6.40 -27.37 -8.73
CA GLU A 21 6.00 -28.48 -9.59
C GLU A 21 7.24 -29.33 -9.90
N GLU A 22 7.36 -30.48 -9.23
CA GLU A 22 8.27 -31.55 -9.64
C GLU A 22 7.80 -32.10 -10.99
N SER A 23 8.36 -31.54 -12.07
CA SER A 23 8.23 -32.09 -13.41
C SER A 23 8.98 -33.42 -13.51
N ARG A 24 8.26 -34.53 -13.29
CA ARG A 24 8.73 -35.86 -13.71
C ARG A 24 8.67 -35.96 -15.23
N VAL A 25 9.83 -35.75 -15.85
CA VAL A 25 10.08 -36.03 -17.27
C VAL A 25 9.94 -37.53 -17.52
N ALA A 26 8.81 -37.95 -18.08
CA ALA A 26 8.69 -39.24 -18.74
C ALA A 26 9.31 -39.11 -20.14
N LYS A 27 10.44 -39.79 -20.35
CA LYS A 27 10.97 -40.08 -21.68
C LYS A 27 9.92 -40.92 -22.43
N ASN A 28 9.58 -40.51 -23.65
CA ASN A 28 9.26 -41.45 -24.72
C ASN A 28 9.46 -40.82 -26.10
N GLU A 29 9.81 -41.70 -27.02
CA GLU A 29 10.51 -41.49 -28.28
C GLU A 29 9.65 -40.88 -29.40
N LYS A 30 10.36 -40.34 -30.39
CA LYS A 30 9.89 -39.84 -31.69
C LYS A 30 8.91 -40.81 -32.39
N VAL A 31 7.86 -40.29 -33.05
CA VAL A 31 7.54 -40.50 -34.49
C VAL A 31 6.61 -39.36 -34.97
N ASP A 32 6.84 -38.93 -36.21
CA ASP A 32 6.27 -37.83 -36.99
C ASP A 32 4.83 -38.03 -37.56
N PHE A 33 4.10 -36.91 -37.66
CA PHE A 33 3.23 -36.40 -38.76
C PHE A 33 1.86 -37.02 -39.20
N ILE A 34 0.89 -36.07 -39.36
CA ILE A 34 -0.24 -35.92 -40.33
C ILE A 34 -1.71 -36.02 -39.85
N ASP A 35 -2.45 -34.99 -40.30
CA ASP A 35 -3.88 -34.62 -40.34
C ASP A 35 -4.99 -35.69 -40.34
N GLY A 36 -6.18 -35.28 -39.86
CA GLY A 36 -7.45 -35.52 -40.59
C GLY A 36 -8.68 -36.00 -39.79
N PHE A 37 -9.69 -35.12 -39.69
CA PHE A 37 -11.15 -35.34 -39.78
C PHE A 37 -11.97 -36.23 -38.79
N GLU A 38 -12.99 -35.57 -38.23
CA GLU A 38 -14.41 -35.94 -37.98
C GLU A 38 -14.89 -37.26 -37.31
N LYS A 39 -15.74 -37.03 -36.29
CA LYS A 39 -17.06 -37.63 -35.99
C LYS A 39 -17.22 -38.97 -35.23
N GLN A 40 -17.95 -38.81 -34.12
CA GLN A 40 -19.14 -39.54 -33.64
C GLN A 40 -19.04 -40.87 -32.86
N GLU A 41 -19.86 -40.84 -31.79
CA GLU A 41 -20.67 -41.92 -31.21
C GLU A 41 -20.10 -42.81 -30.09
N GLN A 42 -20.69 -42.59 -28.90
CA GLN A 42 -20.93 -43.56 -27.83
C GLN A 42 -21.85 -44.70 -28.33
N PRO A 43 -21.81 -45.93 -27.75
CA PRO A 43 -22.43 -46.16 -26.44
C PRO A 43 -21.78 -47.25 -25.52
N VAL A 44 -22.09 -47.12 -24.22
CA VAL A 44 -21.99 -48.11 -23.12
C VAL A 44 -23.08 -49.21 -23.34
N PRO A 45 -23.22 -50.35 -22.60
CA PRO A 45 -22.61 -50.78 -21.34
C PRO A 45 -22.31 -52.32 -21.20
N VAL A 46 -21.89 -52.80 -20.01
CA VAL A 46 -22.48 -53.94 -19.23
C VAL A 46 -21.52 -54.43 -18.11
N LYS A 47 -22.14 -54.88 -17.01
CA LYS A 47 -21.65 -55.28 -15.67
C LYS A 47 -21.18 -56.76 -15.56
N GLN A 48 -20.71 -57.09 -14.33
CA GLN A 48 -20.57 -58.41 -13.65
C GLN A 48 -19.21 -59.11 -13.85
N GLU A 49 -18.57 -59.80 -12.89
CA GLU A 49 -18.97 -60.36 -11.59
C GLU A 49 -17.72 -60.67 -10.72
N GLN A 50 -17.96 -60.96 -9.43
CA GLN A 50 -16.96 -61.37 -8.42
C GLN A 50 -16.51 -62.84 -8.57
N VAL A 51 -15.42 -63.17 -7.83
CA VAL A 51 -15.18 -64.42 -7.04
C VAL A 51 -13.86 -65.16 -7.34
N ILE A 52 -12.92 -65.02 -6.39
CA ILE A 52 -12.09 -66.01 -5.64
C ILE A 52 -11.60 -67.29 -6.34
N VAL A 53 -10.29 -67.58 -6.19
CA VAL A 53 -9.62 -68.84 -5.74
C VAL A 53 -8.09 -68.61 -5.94
N GLU A 54 -7.30 -68.30 -4.90
CA GLU A 54 -6.53 -69.23 -4.02
C GLU A 54 -5.77 -70.33 -4.78
N THR A 55 -4.44 -70.30 -4.90
CA THR A 55 -3.41 -70.98 -4.06
C THR A 55 -2.17 -71.09 -4.99
N GLU A 56 -0.90 -71.21 -4.62
CA GLU A 56 -0.24 -71.89 -3.51
C GLU A 56 1.28 -71.57 -3.62
N LYS A 57 1.97 -71.43 -2.49
CA LYS A 57 3.29 -72.05 -2.22
C LYS A 57 3.76 -71.75 -0.79
N THR A 58 3.49 -72.71 0.09
CA THR A 58 4.39 -73.40 1.05
C THR A 58 5.87 -72.96 1.02
N THR A 59 6.62 -72.89 2.14
CA THR A 59 6.63 -73.82 3.28
C THR A 59 7.32 -73.22 4.53
N LYS A 60 6.64 -73.35 5.68
CA LYS A 60 7.06 -73.69 7.07
C LYS A 60 8.45 -73.21 7.55
N GLN A 61 8.61 -72.40 8.61
CA GLN A 61 7.93 -72.35 9.92
C GLN A 61 8.20 -73.60 10.78
N GLU A 62 9.26 -73.54 11.57
CA GLU A 62 9.35 -74.19 12.88
C GLU A 62 10.45 -73.51 13.70
N GLN A 63 10.16 -73.33 14.99
CA GLN A 63 10.96 -72.69 16.04
C GLN A 63 10.67 -71.20 16.30
N TYR A 64 10.44 -70.92 17.59
CA TYR A 64 10.06 -69.66 18.23
C TYR A 64 8.58 -69.28 18.25
N LEU A 65 7.76 -70.21 18.75
CA LEU A 65 6.63 -69.86 19.61
C LEU A 65 6.68 -70.73 20.88
N ARG A 66 7.20 -70.16 21.98
CA ARG A 66 6.90 -70.54 23.37
C ARG A 66 7.60 -69.58 24.33
N ARG A 67 6.91 -68.49 24.64
CA ARG A 67 6.90 -67.79 25.95
C ARG A 67 5.85 -66.68 25.89
N GLU A 68 4.60 -67.08 26.08
CA GLU A 68 3.55 -66.18 26.57
C GLU A 68 3.43 -66.32 28.08
N ILE A 69 2.76 -65.32 28.65
CA ILE A 69 1.93 -65.27 29.87
C ILE A 69 2.56 -64.52 31.07
N LEU A 70 1.70 -63.62 31.61
CA LEU A 70 1.82 -62.66 32.74
C LEU A 70 2.35 -61.28 32.29
N GLU A 71 1.64 -60.14 32.36
CA GLU A 71 0.54 -59.67 33.24
C GLU A 71 -0.21 -58.49 32.58
N LYS A 72 -1.54 -58.38 32.81
CA LYS A 72 -2.34 -57.17 32.56
C LYS A 72 -2.42 -56.34 33.86
N PRO A 73 -2.41 -54.99 33.79
CA PRO A 73 -2.97 -54.17 34.87
C PRO A 73 -4.23 -53.37 34.46
N VAL A 74 -5.03 -53.16 35.50
CA VAL A 74 -6.34 -52.50 35.70
C VAL A 74 -6.31 -50.99 35.38
N PRO A 75 -7.44 -50.36 34.98
CA PRO A 75 -7.47 -48.98 34.48
C PRO A 75 -7.47 -47.92 35.61
N PRO A 76 -6.71 -46.81 35.49
CA PRO A 76 -6.91 -45.64 36.33
C PRO A 76 -7.57 -44.47 35.58
N LYS A 77 -8.74 -44.09 36.10
CA LYS A 77 -9.46 -42.80 36.13
C LYS A 77 -9.49 -41.84 34.91
N PRO A 78 -10.68 -41.27 34.58
CA PRO A 78 -10.81 -40.31 33.50
C PRO A 78 -10.16 -38.98 33.91
N HIS A 79 -9.09 -38.60 33.21
CA HIS A 79 -8.67 -37.21 33.19
C HIS A 79 -9.77 -36.40 32.50
N LYS A 80 -10.45 -35.55 33.28
CA LYS A 80 -11.30 -34.49 32.78
C LYS A 80 -10.50 -33.65 31.78
N ASN A 81 -10.81 -33.79 30.50
CA ASN A 81 -10.53 -32.77 29.49
C ASN A 81 -11.41 -31.55 29.81
N LEU A 82 -11.03 -30.77 30.82
CA LEU A 82 -11.34 -29.35 30.87
C LEU A 82 -10.40 -28.67 29.88
N PHE A 83 -10.94 -27.79 29.03
CA PHE A 83 -10.32 -27.19 27.83
C PHE A 83 -10.46 -27.96 26.51
N LYS A 84 -11.69 -28.34 26.19
CA LYS A 84 -12.21 -28.14 24.82
C LYS A 84 -13.52 -27.38 24.92
N SER A 85 -13.43 -26.06 25.08
CA SER A 85 -14.49 -25.22 24.52
C SER A 85 -14.52 -25.50 23.01
N PRO A 86 -15.69 -25.65 22.39
CA PRO A 86 -15.78 -25.56 20.94
C PRO A 86 -15.55 -24.11 20.59
N ASP A 87 -14.28 -23.70 20.52
CA ASP A 87 -13.89 -22.47 19.87
C ASP A 87 -14.16 -22.70 18.38
N ASN A 88 -15.40 -22.43 17.96
CA ASN A 88 -15.75 -22.14 16.58
C ASN A 88 -15.05 -20.83 16.18
N THR A 89 -13.71 -20.78 16.22
CA THR A 89 -12.96 -19.67 15.65
C THR A 89 -13.14 -19.73 14.14
N VAL A 90 -14.04 -18.90 13.62
CA VAL A 90 -14.17 -18.67 12.18
C VAL A 90 -12.79 -18.29 11.66
N ARG A 91 -12.24 -19.12 10.76
CA ARG A 91 -10.91 -18.87 10.20
C ARG A 91 -10.97 -17.56 9.39
N LYS A 92 -10.14 -16.58 9.76
CA LYS A 92 -9.99 -15.32 9.02
C LYS A 92 -9.10 -15.57 7.80
N PHE A 93 -9.67 -15.54 6.59
CA PHE A 93 -8.93 -15.70 5.33
C PHE A 93 -9.66 -14.98 4.19
N ARG A 94 -8.94 -14.71 3.09
CA ARG A 94 -9.44 -13.99 1.92
C ARG A 94 -9.78 -14.93 0.77
N PHE A 95 -10.62 -14.45 -0.13
CA PHE A 95 -10.88 -15.11 -1.40
C PHE A 95 -10.06 -14.53 -2.57
N ALA A 96 -9.24 -13.49 -2.36
CA ALA A 96 -8.26 -13.03 -3.33
C ALA A 96 -6.84 -13.50 -2.99
N SER A 97 -6.10 -13.92 -4.01
CA SER A 97 -4.66 -14.17 -3.96
C SER A 97 -3.91 -13.21 -4.87
N LEU A 98 -2.76 -12.72 -4.40
CA LEU A 98 -1.85 -11.86 -5.14
C LEU A 98 -0.70 -12.70 -5.70
N GLY A 99 -0.42 -12.54 -6.99
CA GLY A 99 0.69 -13.14 -7.72
C GLY A 99 1.32 -12.15 -8.70
N GLU A 100 2.08 -12.67 -9.66
CA GLU A 100 2.81 -11.88 -10.66
C GLU A 100 2.58 -12.45 -12.07
N ILE A 101 2.65 -11.60 -13.09
CA ILE A 101 2.58 -11.97 -14.52
C ILE A 101 3.61 -11.20 -15.33
N ASP A 102 3.93 -11.67 -16.53
CA ASP A 102 4.96 -11.07 -17.38
C ASP A 102 4.69 -9.60 -17.76
N THR A 103 3.43 -9.25 -18.04
CA THR A 103 3.03 -7.91 -18.51
C THR A 103 1.53 -7.65 -18.42
N HIS A 104 1.17 -6.42 -18.06
CA HIS A 104 -0.18 -5.86 -18.20
C HIS A 104 -0.49 -5.35 -19.61
N ASP A 105 0.51 -5.23 -20.49
CA ASP A 105 0.37 -4.74 -21.87
C ASP A 105 -0.21 -5.83 -22.80
N LYS A 106 -1.31 -6.46 -22.37
CA LYS A 106 -2.11 -7.39 -23.15
C LYS A 106 -3.41 -6.68 -23.50
N PHE A 107 -3.77 -6.66 -24.79
CA PHE A 107 -5.00 -6.04 -25.29
C PHE A 107 -5.11 -4.51 -25.12
N LEU A 108 -4.01 -3.82 -24.85
CA LEU A 108 -3.96 -2.36 -24.94
C LEU A 108 -3.91 -1.92 -26.42
N LEU A 109 -4.44 -0.74 -26.71
CA LEU A 109 -4.31 -0.13 -28.03
C LEU A 109 -2.83 0.13 -28.37
N PRO A 110 -2.49 0.21 -29.67
CA PRO A 110 -1.13 0.56 -30.09
C PRO A 110 -0.64 1.85 -29.42
N ALA A 111 0.62 1.85 -28.98
CA ALA A 111 1.24 3.01 -28.35
C ALA A 111 1.53 4.09 -29.40
N THR A 112 0.55 4.92 -29.71
CA THR A 112 0.65 6.00 -30.69
C THR A 112 0.03 7.31 -30.17
N LYS A 113 0.58 8.45 -30.58
CA LYS A 113 -0.01 9.77 -30.35
C LYS A 113 -0.35 10.43 -31.69
N PHE A 114 -1.58 10.91 -31.83
CA PHE A 114 -2.01 11.63 -33.03
C PHE A 114 -1.79 13.15 -32.86
N ILE A 115 -1.02 13.76 -33.75
CA ILE A 115 -0.70 15.19 -33.74
C ILE A 115 -0.75 15.72 -35.16
N SER A 116 -1.59 16.73 -35.40
CA SER A 116 -1.71 17.43 -36.68
C SER A 116 -1.87 16.49 -37.88
N GLY A 117 -2.72 15.46 -37.76
CA GLY A 117 -2.96 14.49 -38.82
C GLY A 117 -1.96 13.32 -38.87
N ARG A 118 -0.91 13.30 -38.03
CA ARG A 118 0.16 12.30 -38.05
C ARG A 118 0.12 11.42 -36.81
N SER A 119 0.25 10.11 -37.01
CA SER A 119 0.41 9.13 -35.93
C SER A 119 1.90 8.98 -35.61
N ILE A 120 2.29 9.33 -34.37
CA ILE A 120 3.66 9.22 -33.86
C ILE A 120 3.74 7.98 -32.97
N PRO A 121 4.56 6.97 -33.31
CA PRO A 121 4.79 5.81 -32.45
C PRO A 121 5.48 6.21 -31.15
N LEU A 122 4.98 5.67 -30.03
CA LEU A 122 5.54 5.84 -28.70
C LEU A 122 6.38 4.61 -28.35
N LYS A 123 7.62 4.81 -27.92
CA LYS A 123 8.56 3.73 -27.58
C LYS A 123 8.96 3.80 -26.11
N GLU A 124 9.08 2.63 -25.51
CA GLU A 124 9.65 2.46 -24.18
C GLU A 124 11.17 2.66 -24.22
N ILE A 125 11.66 3.39 -23.21
CA ILE A 125 13.06 3.31 -22.80
C ILE A 125 13.16 2.22 -21.74
N PRO A 126 13.88 1.10 -21.96
CA PRO A 126 13.92 -0.02 -21.04
C PRO A 126 14.67 0.37 -19.75
N PHE A 127 13.95 0.41 -18.63
CA PHE A 127 14.47 0.92 -17.35
C PHE A 127 15.73 0.18 -16.89
N GLU A 128 15.65 -1.14 -16.75
CA GLU A 128 16.74 -1.94 -16.16
C GLU A 128 17.97 -2.02 -17.08
N THR A 129 17.76 -2.15 -18.40
CA THR A 129 18.85 -2.12 -19.38
C THR A 129 19.58 -0.77 -19.35
N THR A 130 18.84 0.35 -19.41
CA THR A 130 19.44 1.70 -19.41
C THR A 130 20.16 1.99 -18.09
N ARG A 131 19.59 1.57 -16.95
CA ARG A 131 20.21 1.68 -15.63
C ARG A 131 21.54 0.92 -15.57
N ASN A 132 21.56 -0.32 -16.05
CA ASN A 132 22.77 -1.14 -16.07
C ASN A 132 23.86 -0.57 -16.98
N GLU A 133 23.50 -0.07 -18.16
CA GLU A 133 24.45 0.62 -19.05
C GLU A 133 25.11 1.82 -18.35
N LEU A 134 24.33 2.64 -17.64
CA LEU A 134 24.86 3.78 -16.89
C LEU A 134 25.83 3.35 -15.78
N ILE A 135 25.55 2.25 -15.07
CA ILE A 135 26.48 1.67 -14.09
C ILE A 135 27.76 1.20 -14.76
N GLN A 136 27.69 0.56 -15.92
CA GLN A 136 28.91 0.14 -16.64
C GLN A 136 29.74 1.33 -17.11
N ILE A 137 29.12 2.40 -17.62
CA ILE A 137 29.79 3.66 -17.96
C ILE A 137 30.47 4.25 -16.72
N TYR A 138 29.78 4.26 -15.57
CA TYR A 138 30.34 4.72 -14.30
C TYR A 138 31.58 3.91 -13.89
N LEU A 139 31.51 2.58 -13.93
CA LEU A 139 32.65 1.70 -13.57
C LEU A 139 33.85 1.89 -14.52
N LEU A 140 33.61 2.07 -15.82
CA LEU A 140 34.66 2.38 -16.79
C LEU A 140 35.33 3.74 -16.51
N SER A 141 34.54 4.76 -16.19
CA SER A 141 35.03 6.08 -15.80
C SER A 141 35.87 6.03 -14.52
N LEU A 142 35.48 5.24 -13.53
CA LEU A 142 36.26 5.04 -12.30
C LEU A 142 37.61 4.38 -12.59
N ASN A 143 37.61 3.31 -13.39
CA ASN A 143 38.82 2.61 -13.79
C ASN A 143 39.81 3.55 -14.51
N LYS A 144 39.29 4.39 -15.40
CA LYS A 144 40.08 5.41 -16.09
C LYS A 144 40.66 6.45 -15.11
N CYS A 145 39.85 6.95 -14.17
CA CYS A 145 40.30 7.88 -13.14
C CYS A 145 41.44 7.30 -12.28
N ILE A 146 41.36 6.03 -11.91
CA ILE A 146 42.44 5.31 -11.21
C ILE A 146 43.70 5.26 -12.07
N LYS A 147 43.59 4.83 -13.34
CA LYS A 147 44.73 4.74 -14.27
C LYS A 147 45.41 6.08 -14.53
N GLU A 148 44.64 7.16 -14.53
CA GLU A 148 45.14 8.54 -14.69
C GLU A 148 45.67 9.15 -13.37
N ASN A 149 45.64 8.41 -12.24
CA ASN A 149 46.02 8.88 -10.90
C ASN A 149 45.27 10.14 -10.43
N LYS A 150 44.01 10.28 -10.83
CA LYS A 150 43.17 11.47 -10.56
C LYS A 150 42.29 11.36 -9.31
N LEU A 151 42.46 10.32 -8.49
CA LEU A 151 41.70 10.16 -7.25
C LEU A 151 41.85 11.36 -6.30
N ARG A 152 43.01 12.03 -6.33
CA ARG A 152 43.29 13.23 -5.53
C ARG A 152 42.47 14.47 -5.91
N GLU A 153 41.86 14.46 -7.08
CA GLU A 153 41.03 15.57 -7.59
C GLU A 153 39.57 15.44 -7.13
N ILE A 154 39.20 14.28 -6.55
CA ILE A 154 37.85 13.99 -6.09
C ILE A 154 37.75 14.34 -4.59
N PRO A 155 36.70 15.07 -4.16
CA PRO A 155 36.49 15.38 -2.75
C PRO A 155 36.39 14.11 -1.87
N PRO A 156 36.90 14.11 -0.62
CA PRO A 156 36.93 12.92 0.23
C PRO A 156 35.56 12.28 0.51
N GLN A 157 34.52 13.09 0.68
CA GLN A 157 33.13 12.62 0.84
C GLN A 157 32.61 11.87 -0.40
N VAL A 158 32.99 12.34 -1.60
CA VAL A 158 32.63 11.70 -2.87
C VAL A 158 33.43 10.41 -3.07
N LEU A 159 34.71 10.40 -2.72
CA LEU A 159 35.54 9.19 -2.70
C LEU A 159 34.95 8.11 -1.78
N ALA A 160 34.47 8.48 -0.59
CA ALA A 160 33.78 7.58 0.32
C ALA A 160 32.50 7.00 -0.31
N GLY A 161 31.67 7.85 -0.94
CA GLY A 161 30.48 7.41 -1.67
C GLY A 161 30.79 6.41 -2.78
N HIS A 162 31.82 6.66 -3.59
CA HIS A 162 32.27 5.73 -4.63
C HIS A 162 32.75 4.39 -4.03
N TYR A 163 33.61 4.43 -3.01
CA TYR A 163 34.12 3.21 -2.36
C TYR A 163 32.98 2.34 -1.79
N LEU A 164 32.07 2.95 -1.04
CA LEU A 164 30.95 2.25 -0.41
C LEU A 164 29.97 1.69 -1.45
N LEU A 165 29.73 2.42 -2.55
CA LEU A 165 28.94 1.92 -3.65
C LEU A 165 29.60 0.71 -4.32
N ILE A 166 30.88 0.78 -4.68
CA ILE A 166 31.60 -0.34 -5.31
C ILE A 166 31.54 -1.58 -4.41
N LYS A 167 31.75 -1.42 -3.10
CA LYS A 167 31.64 -2.51 -2.13
C LYS A 167 30.24 -3.14 -2.11
N SER A 168 29.21 -2.30 -2.11
CA SER A 168 27.82 -2.77 -2.14
C SER A 168 27.47 -3.45 -3.47
N LEU A 169 27.98 -2.95 -4.60
CA LEU A 169 27.84 -3.58 -5.92
C LEU A 169 28.53 -4.94 -5.95
N ALA A 170 29.73 -5.06 -5.37
CA ALA A 170 30.44 -6.34 -5.28
C ALA A 170 29.66 -7.38 -4.48
N ALA A 171 28.91 -6.95 -3.45
CA ALA A 171 28.05 -7.83 -2.68
C ALA A 171 26.90 -8.40 -3.52
N VAL A 172 26.34 -7.67 -4.49
CA VAL A 172 25.22 -8.13 -5.32
C VAL A 172 25.61 -8.57 -6.74
N ALA A 173 26.91 -8.68 -7.04
CA ALA A 173 27.41 -9.10 -8.34
C ALA A 173 26.90 -10.50 -8.71
N GLN A 174 26.50 -10.69 -9.97
CA GLN A 174 25.86 -11.94 -10.42
C GLN A 174 26.87 -13.05 -10.73
N GLY A 175 28.13 -12.69 -10.97
CA GLY A 175 29.18 -13.66 -11.33
C GLY A 175 30.54 -13.36 -10.69
N PRO A 176 31.42 -14.39 -10.60
CA PRO A 176 32.73 -14.26 -9.97
C PRO A 176 33.65 -13.28 -10.69
N THR A 177 33.55 -13.19 -12.03
CA THR A 177 34.35 -12.26 -12.83
C THR A 177 34.00 -10.81 -12.53
N GLU A 178 32.70 -10.49 -12.48
CA GLU A 178 32.20 -9.15 -12.14
C GLU A 178 32.59 -8.78 -10.70
N LYS A 179 32.35 -9.69 -9.74
CA LYS A 179 32.75 -9.51 -8.33
C LYS A 179 34.25 -9.20 -8.23
N SER A 180 35.08 -9.97 -8.93
CA SER A 180 36.55 -9.76 -8.93
C SER A 180 36.96 -8.41 -9.51
N GLN A 181 36.33 -7.95 -10.59
CA GLN A 181 36.60 -6.62 -11.18
C GLN A 181 36.23 -5.49 -10.21
N LEU A 182 35.09 -5.61 -9.53
CA LEU A 182 34.66 -4.64 -8.53
C LEU A 182 35.60 -4.60 -7.31
N LEU A 183 36.07 -5.75 -6.84
CA LEU A 183 37.03 -5.84 -5.73
C LEU A 183 38.38 -5.19 -6.07
N VAL A 184 38.84 -5.25 -7.32
CA VAL A 184 40.06 -4.55 -7.76
C VAL A 184 39.89 -3.03 -7.70
N LEU A 185 38.73 -2.52 -8.10
CA LEU A 185 38.40 -1.09 -7.98
C LEU A 185 38.29 -0.68 -6.52
N GLU A 186 37.56 -1.45 -5.71
CA GLU A 186 37.35 -1.26 -4.27
C GLU A 186 38.69 -1.13 -3.53
N LYS A 187 39.63 -2.05 -3.79
CA LYS A 187 40.97 -2.02 -3.20
C LYS A 187 41.74 -0.74 -3.52
N SER A 188 41.62 -0.23 -4.75
CA SER A 188 42.32 0.99 -5.18
C SER A 188 41.81 2.22 -4.41
N PHE A 189 40.48 2.37 -4.30
CA PHE A 189 39.87 3.44 -3.53
C PHE A 189 40.14 3.31 -2.02
N GLY A 190 40.04 2.09 -1.47
CA GLY A 190 40.32 1.82 -0.05
C GLY A 190 41.76 2.15 0.34
N ASN A 191 42.74 1.77 -0.49
CA ASN A 191 44.15 2.11 -0.26
C ASN A 191 44.40 3.63 -0.28
N TYR A 192 43.74 4.36 -1.18
CA TYR A 192 43.84 5.81 -1.24
C TYR A 192 43.26 6.46 0.02
N LEU A 193 42.01 6.13 0.39
CA LEU A 193 41.36 6.64 1.59
C LEU A 193 42.18 6.33 2.86
N LYS A 194 42.66 5.09 3.00
CA LYS A 194 43.47 4.68 4.15
C LYS A 194 44.80 5.43 4.25
N SER A 195 45.39 5.83 3.13
CA SER A 195 46.71 6.50 3.13
C SER A 195 46.63 8.03 3.15
N LYS A 196 45.54 8.62 2.65
CA LYS A 196 45.41 10.07 2.46
C LYS A 196 44.27 10.71 3.27
N GLU A 197 43.23 9.96 3.60
CA GLU A 197 41.99 10.46 4.21
C GLU A 197 41.58 9.61 5.44
N LEU A 198 42.47 9.50 6.43
CA LEU A 198 42.31 8.60 7.58
C LEU A 198 41.01 8.81 8.38
N SER A 199 40.55 10.05 8.54
CA SER A 199 39.32 10.37 9.26
C SER A 199 38.08 9.82 8.54
N ILE A 200 38.00 10.05 7.23
CA ILE A 200 36.94 9.51 6.37
C ILE A 200 37.03 7.99 6.30
N TRP A 201 38.24 7.42 6.19
CA TRP A 201 38.44 5.97 6.19
C TRP A 201 37.89 5.31 7.46
N SER A 202 38.06 5.92 8.63
CA SER A 202 37.48 5.39 9.88
C SER A 202 35.96 5.28 9.79
N ILE A 203 35.29 6.34 9.36
CA ILE A 203 33.83 6.41 9.23
C ILE A 203 33.33 5.36 8.21
N VAL A 204 33.97 5.32 7.04
CA VAL A 204 33.65 4.38 5.97
C VAL A 204 33.79 2.93 6.46
N ASN A 205 34.90 2.63 7.15
CA ASN A 205 35.18 1.30 7.64
C ASN A 205 34.13 0.84 8.67
N ASP A 206 33.64 1.74 9.52
CA ASP A 206 32.55 1.43 10.45
C ASP A 206 31.25 1.04 9.74
N TYR A 207 30.86 1.75 8.67
CA TYR A 207 29.71 1.33 7.86
C TYR A 207 29.93 -0.04 7.23
N THR A 208 31.12 -0.32 6.71
CA THR A 208 31.42 -1.64 6.12
C THR A 208 31.47 -2.77 7.14
N ARG A 209 31.69 -2.47 8.42
CA ARG A 209 31.61 -3.46 9.50
C ARG A 209 30.19 -3.74 9.93
N ASP A 210 29.24 -2.86 9.61
CA ASP A 210 27.85 -2.97 10.06
C ASP A 210 26.89 -3.52 8.99
N SER A 211 27.27 -3.50 7.71
CA SER A 211 26.41 -3.89 6.60
C SER A 211 27.18 -4.40 5.37
N GLU A 212 26.61 -5.33 4.61
CA GLU A 212 27.04 -5.70 3.25
C GLU A 212 26.59 -4.68 2.21
N PHE A 213 25.59 -3.84 2.52
CA PHE A 213 25.16 -2.69 1.73
C PHE A 213 25.50 -1.36 2.41
N PRO A 214 26.79 -1.10 2.73
CA PRO A 214 27.17 0.05 3.55
C PRO A 214 26.87 1.41 2.88
N ILE A 215 26.64 1.44 1.56
CA ILE A 215 26.16 2.65 0.86
C ILE A 215 24.78 3.12 1.36
N VAL A 216 23.94 2.20 1.83
CA VAL A 216 22.61 2.52 2.35
C VAL A 216 22.72 3.37 3.61
N GLN A 217 23.54 2.93 4.57
CA GLN A 217 23.78 3.68 5.81
C GLN A 217 24.49 5.01 5.56
N TRP A 218 25.42 5.04 4.59
CA TRP A 218 26.04 6.29 4.17
C TRP A 218 25.02 7.31 3.67
N LEU A 219 24.22 6.96 2.66
CA LEU A 219 23.25 7.89 2.08
C LEU A 219 22.13 8.28 3.05
N LYS A 220 21.79 7.40 4.01
CA LYS A 220 20.83 7.68 5.08
C LYS A 220 21.31 8.81 6.01
N ASN A 221 22.62 8.93 6.21
CA ASN A 221 23.21 9.88 7.14
C ASN A 221 23.74 11.16 6.48
N GLN A 222 23.87 11.19 5.15
CA GLN A 222 24.27 12.38 4.41
C GLN A 222 23.16 13.44 4.43
N SER A 223 23.54 14.69 4.68
CA SER A 223 22.63 15.85 4.63
C SER A 223 22.56 16.49 3.23
N SER A 224 23.49 16.16 2.34
CA SER A 224 23.61 16.73 1.00
C SER A 224 22.96 15.82 -0.05
N ASN A 225 22.10 16.39 -0.90
CA ASN A 225 21.46 15.71 -2.03
C ASN A 225 22.39 15.62 -3.27
N THR A 226 23.69 15.50 -3.07
CA THR A 226 24.66 15.42 -4.19
C THR A 226 24.59 14.06 -4.89
N ASN A 227 24.18 14.05 -6.15
CA ASN A 227 24.26 12.87 -7.01
C ASN A 227 25.66 12.70 -7.58
N PHE A 228 26.57 12.23 -6.71
CA PHE A 228 27.97 12.01 -7.06
C PHE A 228 28.16 11.06 -8.25
N LEU A 229 27.24 10.13 -8.48
CA LEU A 229 27.35 9.15 -9.54
C LEU A 229 27.10 9.81 -10.90
N VAL A 230 25.98 10.52 -11.03
CA VAL A 230 25.64 11.24 -12.28
C VAL A 230 26.66 12.32 -12.58
N SER A 231 27.05 13.13 -11.59
CA SER A 231 28.10 14.15 -11.77
C SER A 231 29.39 13.50 -12.29
N PHE A 232 29.81 12.38 -11.68
CA PHE A 232 31.03 11.69 -12.09
C PHE A 232 30.95 11.13 -13.52
N ILE A 233 29.80 10.58 -13.93
CA ILE A 233 29.57 10.16 -15.32
C ILE A 233 29.73 11.35 -16.26
N ILE A 234 29.05 12.47 -15.98
CA ILE A 234 29.07 13.65 -16.85
C ILE A 234 30.49 14.23 -16.99
N ASP A 235 31.22 14.32 -15.89
CA ASP A 235 32.55 14.96 -15.87
C ASP A 235 33.66 14.08 -16.49
N ASN A 236 33.53 12.75 -16.43
CA ASN A 236 34.63 11.83 -16.79
C ASN A 236 34.36 10.99 -18.05
N ASN A 237 33.11 10.91 -18.50
CA ASN A 237 32.79 10.25 -19.76
C ASN A 237 33.16 11.15 -20.93
N LYS A 238 34.20 10.78 -21.68
CA LYS A 238 34.59 11.47 -22.92
C LYS A 238 33.70 11.09 -24.12
N GLY A 239 32.85 10.07 -23.98
CA GLY A 239 31.88 9.67 -25.00
C GLY A 239 30.53 10.36 -24.83
N THR A 240 29.77 10.47 -25.92
CA THR A 240 28.41 11.02 -25.87
C THR A 240 27.45 9.99 -25.28
N LEU A 241 26.70 10.38 -24.23
CA LEU A 241 25.62 9.55 -23.68
C LEU A 241 24.53 9.32 -24.74
N THR A 242 23.94 8.13 -24.76
CA THR A 242 22.82 7.84 -25.66
C THR A 242 21.58 8.65 -25.25
N ARG A 243 20.61 8.79 -26.16
CA ARG A 243 19.34 9.47 -25.85
C ARG A 243 18.61 8.83 -24.67
N ASN A 244 18.62 7.50 -24.60
CA ASN A 244 18.02 6.74 -23.50
C ASN A 244 18.69 7.04 -22.15
N GLN A 245 20.03 7.04 -22.14
CA GLN A 245 20.82 7.35 -20.95
C GLN A 245 20.59 8.80 -20.47
N ASN A 246 20.53 9.76 -21.39
CA ASN A 246 20.21 11.15 -21.07
C ASN A 246 18.79 11.30 -20.51
N ALA A 247 17.80 10.62 -21.09
CA ALA A 247 16.42 10.64 -20.60
C ALA A 247 16.32 10.03 -19.19
N PHE A 248 17.05 8.93 -18.92
CA PHE A 248 17.11 8.32 -17.60
C PHE A 248 17.72 9.27 -16.58
N ILE A 249 18.88 9.88 -16.87
CA ILE A 249 19.52 10.86 -16.00
C ILE A 249 18.59 12.05 -15.76
N GLN A 250 17.90 12.55 -16.79
CA GLN A 250 17.00 13.69 -16.66
C GLN A 250 15.86 13.42 -15.68
N GLN A 251 15.29 12.21 -15.69
CA GLN A 251 14.21 11.81 -14.78
C GLN A 251 14.72 11.45 -13.37
N PHE A 252 15.91 10.86 -13.26
CA PHE A 252 16.45 10.31 -12.01
C PHE A 252 17.76 10.98 -11.57
N LYS A 253 17.84 12.31 -11.69
CA LYS A 253 19.03 13.09 -11.31
C LYS A 253 19.16 13.35 -9.81
N ASP A 254 18.08 13.24 -9.03
CA ASP A 254 18.05 13.80 -7.68
C ASP A 254 18.87 13.02 -6.65
N SER A 255 19.15 11.73 -6.90
CA SER A 255 19.87 10.86 -5.97
C SER A 255 20.68 9.79 -6.70
N PRO A 256 21.89 9.42 -6.21
CA PRO A 256 22.66 8.31 -6.77
C PRO A 256 21.94 6.97 -6.56
N ALA A 257 21.05 6.88 -5.56
CA ALA A 257 20.32 5.66 -5.24
C ALA A 257 19.46 5.15 -6.41
N PHE A 258 18.99 6.04 -7.28
CA PHE A 258 18.15 5.66 -8.42
C PHE A 258 18.86 4.77 -9.45
N LEU A 259 20.20 4.72 -9.43
CA LEU A 259 20.98 3.83 -10.28
C LEU A 259 21.31 2.49 -9.60
N PHE A 260 21.01 2.32 -8.31
CA PHE A 260 21.38 1.12 -7.58
C PHE A 260 20.63 -0.12 -8.12
N PRO A 261 21.24 -1.31 -8.09
CA PRO A 261 20.54 -2.58 -8.28
C PRO A 261 19.41 -2.80 -7.27
N ASN A 262 18.45 -3.66 -7.62
CA ASN A 262 17.21 -3.84 -6.85
C ASN A 262 17.42 -4.08 -5.35
N PRO A 263 18.24 -5.05 -4.89
CA PRO A 263 18.37 -5.32 -3.45
C PRO A 263 18.85 -4.12 -2.63
N ILE A 264 19.79 -3.35 -3.20
CA ILE A 264 20.35 -2.17 -2.55
C ILE A 264 19.32 -1.03 -2.56
N TYR A 265 18.62 -0.83 -3.68
CA TYR A 265 17.58 0.21 -3.77
C TYR A 265 16.42 -0.06 -2.81
N MET A 266 15.89 -1.29 -2.75
CA MET A 266 14.79 -1.64 -1.84
C MET A 266 15.20 -1.44 -0.37
N SER A 267 16.43 -1.85 -0.02
CA SER A 267 16.99 -1.62 1.31
C SER A 267 17.12 -0.12 1.62
N TRP A 268 17.61 0.69 0.66
CA TRP A 268 17.71 2.14 0.83
C TRP A 268 16.35 2.81 1.03
N VAL A 269 15.34 2.46 0.22
CA VAL A 269 13.98 3.00 0.35
C VAL A 269 13.40 2.66 1.72
N ALA A 270 13.44 1.40 2.14
CA ALA A 270 12.84 0.97 3.40
C ALA A 270 13.57 1.55 4.62
N HIS A 271 14.89 1.41 4.70
CA HIS A 271 15.68 1.93 5.81
C HIS A 271 15.74 3.46 5.84
N GLY A 272 15.44 4.12 4.73
CA GLY A 272 15.33 5.57 4.65
C GLY A 272 14.22 6.16 5.54
N TYR A 273 13.27 5.35 6.04
CA TYR A 273 12.23 5.77 6.98
C TYR A 273 12.59 5.55 8.45
N GLU A 274 13.76 4.99 8.78
CA GLU A 274 14.18 4.81 10.17
C GLU A 274 14.41 6.15 10.88
N LYS A 275 14.23 6.16 12.21
CA LYS A 275 14.30 7.40 13.04
C LYS A 275 15.62 8.16 12.92
N ASP A 276 16.72 7.44 12.68
CA ASP A 276 18.07 7.95 12.51
C ASP A 276 18.40 8.34 11.06
N SER A 277 17.42 8.29 10.14
CA SER A 277 17.57 8.73 8.76
C SER A 277 17.41 10.24 8.62
N ASN A 278 18.40 10.87 7.97
CA ASN A 278 18.39 12.28 7.59
C ASN A 278 17.79 12.53 6.20
N ILE A 279 17.36 11.48 5.49
CA ILE A 279 16.76 11.64 4.17
C ILE A 279 15.52 12.51 4.28
N ASN A 280 15.46 13.55 3.46
CA ASN A 280 14.28 14.36 3.18
C ASN A 280 14.27 14.57 1.65
N PRO A 281 13.27 14.08 0.90
CA PRO A 281 13.29 14.07 -0.57
C PRO A 281 13.01 15.45 -1.16
N MET A 282 13.85 16.41 -0.80
CA MET A 282 13.74 17.81 -1.12
C MET A 282 15.12 18.47 -1.05
N TYR A 283 15.40 19.40 -1.97
CA TYR A 283 16.54 20.30 -1.88
C TYR A 283 16.25 21.67 -2.48
N ASN A 284 17.05 22.67 -2.12
CA ASN A 284 16.96 24.02 -2.66
C ASN A 284 18.07 24.26 -3.70
N ILE A 285 17.71 24.68 -4.91
CA ILE A 285 18.65 25.20 -5.92
C ILE A 285 18.16 26.57 -6.36
N SER A 286 19.04 27.58 -6.29
CA SER A 286 18.77 28.92 -6.85
C SER A 286 17.42 29.52 -6.42
N LYS A 287 17.09 29.42 -5.12
CA LYS A 287 15.83 29.87 -4.50
C LYS A 287 14.56 29.08 -4.86
N LYS A 288 14.68 27.96 -5.59
CA LYS A 288 13.57 27.03 -5.85
C LYS A 288 13.74 25.76 -5.02
N THR A 289 12.65 25.33 -4.40
CA THR A 289 12.57 24.04 -3.71
C THR A 289 12.16 22.97 -4.71
N HIS A 290 12.98 21.94 -4.85
CA HIS A 290 12.72 20.77 -5.67
C HIS A 290 12.29 19.63 -4.76
N TYR A 291 11.14 19.03 -5.04
CA TYR A 291 10.61 17.86 -4.33
C TYR A 291 10.71 16.63 -5.25
N TYR A 292 11.12 15.50 -4.69
CA TYR A 292 11.32 14.26 -5.46
C TYR A 292 10.77 13.00 -4.77
N HIS A 293 9.83 13.15 -3.83
CA HIS A 293 9.14 12.02 -3.19
C HIS A 293 8.37 11.14 -4.19
N ALA A 294 7.78 11.74 -5.22
CA ALA A 294 7.15 11.00 -6.32
C ALA A 294 8.19 10.19 -7.12
N THR A 295 9.37 10.75 -7.38
CA THR A 295 10.48 10.09 -8.10
C THR A 295 10.96 8.82 -7.39
N ILE A 296 10.97 8.81 -6.04
CA ILE A 296 11.30 7.61 -5.25
C ILE A 296 10.29 6.49 -5.53
N THR A 297 8.99 6.83 -5.54
CA THR A 297 7.92 5.87 -5.82
C THR A 297 7.96 5.39 -7.26
N ASP A 298 8.25 6.28 -8.22
CA ASP A 298 8.31 5.92 -9.64
C ASP A 298 9.51 4.98 -9.93
N ASN A 299 10.69 5.29 -9.39
CA ASN A 299 11.87 4.43 -9.54
C ASN A 299 11.67 3.06 -8.87
N LEU A 300 10.93 3.01 -7.75
CA LEU A 300 10.52 1.77 -7.08
C LEU A 300 9.61 0.94 -7.99
N LEU A 301 8.52 1.54 -8.49
CA LEU A 301 7.52 0.83 -9.29
C LEU A 301 8.10 0.29 -10.60
N MET A 302 8.96 1.05 -11.28
CA MET A 302 9.62 0.63 -12.53
C MET A 302 10.52 -0.62 -12.38
N ARG A 303 10.79 -1.07 -11.15
CA ARG A 303 11.55 -2.31 -10.84
C ARG A 303 10.66 -3.51 -10.52
N THR A 304 9.37 -3.28 -10.30
CA THR A 304 8.45 -4.31 -9.80
C THR A 304 7.96 -5.20 -10.93
N GLN A 305 7.62 -6.44 -10.57
CA GLN A 305 6.88 -7.31 -11.48
C GLN A 305 5.41 -6.86 -11.55
N PRO A 306 4.75 -6.97 -12.72
CA PRO A 306 3.32 -6.70 -12.86
C PRO A 306 2.49 -7.62 -11.96
N LYS A 307 1.69 -7.03 -11.06
CA LYS A 307 0.86 -7.75 -10.09
C LYS A 307 -0.36 -8.39 -10.76
N GLN A 308 -0.67 -9.63 -10.41
CA GLN A 308 -1.92 -10.29 -10.78
C GLN A 308 -2.74 -10.60 -9.54
N VAL A 309 -4.07 -10.43 -9.63
CA VAL A 309 -4.99 -10.92 -8.61
C VAL A 309 -5.86 -12.01 -9.20
N THR A 310 -6.01 -13.11 -8.46
CA THR A 310 -6.91 -14.22 -8.79
C THR A 310 -7.94 -14.40 -7.67
N PHE A 311 -9.19 -14.66 -8.07
CA PHE A 311 -10.30 -14.86 -7.16
C PHE A 311 -10.62 -16.35 -6.99
N ALA A 312 -10.90 -16.76 -5.76
CA ALA A 312 -11.49 -18.05 -5.49
C ALA A 312 -12.94 -18.10 -6.02
N PRO A 313 -13.48 -19.28 -6.40
CA PRO A 313 -14.84 -19.38 -6.94
C PRO A 313 -15.95 -18.80 -6.03
N LYS A 314 -15.71 -18.73 -4.72
CA LYS A 314 -16.65 -18.18 -3.72
C LYS A 314 -16.62 -16.65 -3.62
N HIS A 315 -15.72 -15.97 -4.32
CA HIS A 315 -15.62 -14.52 -4.34
C HIS A 315 -16.84 -13.88 -5.01
N TYR A 316 -17.20 -12.66 -4.60
CA TYR A 316 -18.36 -11.93 -5.12
C TYR A 316 -18.39 -11.84 -6.66
N TYR A 317 -17.27 -11.43 -7.27
CA TYR A 317 -17.17 -11.29 -8.73
C TYR A 317 -16.97 -12.61 -9.50
N GLU A 318 -17.04 -13.75 -8.81
CA GLU A 318 -17.05 -15.10 -9.40
C GLU A 318 -18.45 -15.72 -9.18
N ASN A 319 -18.55 -16.84 -8.46
CA ASN A 319 -19.82 -17.52 -8.17
C ASN A 319 -20.39 -17.16 -6.78
N GLY A 320 -19.83 -16.16 -6.11
CA GLY A 320 -20.18 -15.78 -4.73
C GLY A 320 -21.43 -14.92 -4.59
N LYS A 321 -22.03 -14.45 -5.70
CA LYS A 321 -23.21 -13.56 -5.64
C LYS A 321 -24.41 -14.26 -5.00
N GLY A 322 -25.11 -13.54 -4.12
CA GLY A 322 -26.38 -13.97 -3.54
C GLY A 322 -27.52 -13.97 -4.57
N ILE A 323 -28.60 -14.69 -4.27
CA ILE A 323 -29.85 -14.61 -5.03
C ILE A 323 -30.64 -13.42 -4.50
N VAL A 324 -31.25 -12.64 -5.40
CA VAL A 324 -32.11 -11.52 -5.03
C VAL A 324 -33.43 -12.05 -4.48
N ASP A 325 -33.81 -11.59 -3.28
CA ASP A 325 -35.15 -11.82 -2.76
C ASP A 325 -36.14 -10.87 -3.45
N THR A 326 -37.05 -11.45 -4.24
CA THR A 326 -38.13 -10.74 -4.91
C THR A 326 -39.50 -11.05 -4.34
N ASP A 327 -39.60 -11.80 -3.25
CA ASP A 327 -40.86 -12.20 -2.64
C ASP A 327 -41.28 -11.22 -1.53
N PHE A 328 -40.30 -10.66 -0.81
CA PHE A 328 -40.56 -9.61 0.16
C PHE A 328 -41.07 -8.32 -0.53
N ARG A 329 -42.15 -7.73 0.01
CA ARG A 329 -42.71 -6.43 -0.40
C ARG A 329 -42.92 -5.56 0.82
N TYR A 330 -42.33 -4.37 0.80
CA TYR A 330 -42.58 -3.33 1.78
C TYR A 330 -43.74 -2.43 1.33
N THR A 331 -44.74 -2.27 2.21
CA THR A 331 -45.86 -1.36 1.96
C THR A 331 -45.52 0.03 2.51
N MET A 332 -45.42 1.03 1.64
CA MET A 332 -45.05 2.38 2.03
C MET A 332 -46.24 3.12 2.69
N HIS A 333 -46.05 3.52 3.95
CA HIS A 333 -47.01 4.34 4.69
C HIS A 333 -46.46 5.77 4.85
N GLN A 334 -47.22 6.77 4.38
CA GLN A 334 -46.82 8.19 4.43
C GLN A 334 -46.60 8.67 5.86
N ASN A 335 -47.41 8.21 6.82
CA ASN A 335 -47.27 8.55 8.24
C ASN A 335 -45.93 8.12 8.85
N ASN A 336 -45.24 7.16 8.23
CA ASN A 336 -43.95 6.66 8.69
C ASN A 336 -42.78 7.30 7.92
N LEU A 337 -43.03 8.13 6.90
CA LEU A 337 -41.97 8.77 6.13
C LEU A 337 -41.32 9.87 6.99
N LEU A 338 -40.05 9.67 7.34
CA LEU A 338 -39.27 10.63 8.13
C LEU A 338 -38.73 11.77 7.28
N ARG A 339 -38.05 11.43 6.18
CA ARG A 339 -37.47 12.40 5.24
C ARG A 339 -37.08 11.73 3.92
N ILE A 340 -36.73 12.56 2.95
CA ILE A 340 -36.10 12.15 1.69
C ILE A 340 -34.62 12.53 1.73
N GLN A 341 -33.74 11.62 1.32
CA GLN A 341 -32.31 11.88 1.19
C GLN A 341 -31.85 11.50 -0.24
N GLY A 342 -31.65 12.52 -1.08
CA GLY A 342 -31.44 12.33 -2.52
C GLY A 342 -32.63 11.63 -3.15
N ARG A 343 -32.42 10.40 -3.63
CA ARG A 343 -33.46 9.51 -4.22
C ARG A 343 -33.93 8.38 -3.31
N THR A 344 -33.62 8.47 -2.01
CA THR A 344 -33.96 7.45 -1.02
C THR A 344 -35.01 7.98 -0.06
N LEU A 345 -36.12 7.26 0.08
CA LEU A 345 -37.17 7.53 1.06
C LEU A 345 -36.85 6.80 2.36
N LEU A 346 -36.88 7.49 3.51
CA LEU A 346 -36.56 6.91 4.82
C LEU A 346 -37.80 6.80 5.69
N PHE A 347 -38.10 5.59 6.15
CA PHE A 347 -39.25 5.29 6.98
C PHE A 347 -38.84 4.84 8.38
N SER A 348 -39.59 5.25 9.40
CA SER A 348 -39.41 4.76 10.76
C SER A 348 -39.86 3.31 10.90
N ASP A 349 -39.07 2.50 11.60
CA ASP A 349 -39.43 1.14 11.99
C ASP A 349 -39.60 1.03 13.52
N GLU A 350 -40.41 0.09 13.98
CA GLU A 350 -40.72 -0.11 15.41
C GLU A 350 -39.48 -0.52 16.22
N SER A 351 -38.46 -1.08 15.58
CA SER A 351 -37.20 -1.49 16.22
C SER A 351 -36.23 -0.34 16.51
N GLY A 352 -36.52 0.89 16.04
CA GLY A 352 -35.60 2.03 16.12
C GLY A 352 -34.55 2.11 15.01
N GLU A 353 -34.51 1.12 14.11
CA GLU A 353 -33.80 1.20 12.82
C GLU A 353 -34.68 1.90 11.77
N LEU A 354 -34.12 2.16 10.58
CA LEU A 354 -34.84 2.78 9.48
C LEU A 354 -34.97 1.82 8.30
N ILE A 355 -36.12 1.87 7.65
CA ILE A 355 -36.36 1.22 6.36
C ILE A 355 -36.12 2.25 5.26
N ALA A 356 -35.22 1.96 4.35
CA ALA A 356 -34.88 2.81 3.22
C ALA A 356 -35.41 2.20 1.91
N VAL A 357 -36.07 3.03 1.11
CA VAL A 357 -36.51 2.68 -0.25
C VAL A 357 -35.71 3.53 -1.23
N LYS A 358 -34.68 2.94 -1.84
CA LYS A 358 -33.84 3.59 -2.86
C LYS A 358 -34.49 3.42 -4.23
N VAL A 359 -34.83 4.52 -4.88
CA VAL A 359 -35.57 4.54 -6.14
C VAL A 359 -34.60 4.70 -7.32
N GLN A 360 -34.86 3.98 -8.41
CA GLN A 360 -34.08 4.08 -9.65
C GLN A 360 -33.98 5.53 -10.15
N LYS A 361 -32.74 5.98 -10.40
CA LYS A 361 -32.47 7.33 -10.92
C LYS A 361 -32.65 7.41 -12.44
N LYS A 362 -32.78 8.63 -12.96
CA LYS A 362 -32.83 8.88 -14.40
C LYS A 362 -31.56 8.34 -15.09
N GLY A 363 -31.76 7.53 -16.12
CA GLY A 363 -30.67 6.93 -16.92
C GLY A 363 -29.90 5.79 -16.23
N GLU A 364 -30.29 5.34 -15.04
CA GLU A 364 -29.65 4.20 -14.37
C GLU A 364 -30.23 2.87 -14.84
N PRO A 365 -29.39 1.88 -15.19
CA PRO A 365 -29.86 0.55 -15.52
C PRO A 365 -30.30 -0.22 -14.25
N LYS A 366 -31.32 -1.08 -14.40
CA LYS A 366 -31.85 -1.92 -13.32
C LYS A 366 -30.77 -2.69 -12.55
N ASN A 367 -29.77 -3.20 -13.26
CA ASN A 367 -28.72 -4.04 -12.69
C ASN A 367 -27.94 -3.34 -11.56
N ASN A 368 -27.87 -2.00 -11.52
CA ASN A 368 -27.15 -1.31 -10.44
C ASN A 368 -27.78 -1.54 -9.06
N LEU A 369 -29.11 -1.50 -8.97
CA LEU A 369 -29.81 -1.77 -7.70
C LEU A 369 -29.70 -3.25 -7.32
N THR A 370 -29.66 -4.15 -8.30
CA THR A 370 -29.41 -5.58 -8.08
C THR A 370 -28.00 -5.83 -7.51
N GLU A 371 -26.96 -5.21 -8.08
CA GLU A 371 -25.59 -5.35 -7.59
C GLU A 371 -25.44 -4.81 -6.16
N GLU A 372 -26.09 -3.70 -5.81
CA GLU A 372 -26.07 -3.18 -4.44
C GLU A 372 -26.71 -4.15 -3.43
N PHE A 373 -27.86 -4.75 -3.78
CA PHE A 373 -28.51 -5.79 -2.97
C PHE A 373 -27.56 -6.98 -2.75
N GLN A 374 -26.99 -7.51 -3.83
CA GLN A 374 -26.14 -8.70 -3.79
C GLN A 374 -24.82 -8.45 -3.04
N MET A 375 -24.25 -7.26 -3.17
CA MET A 375 -23.04 -6.88 -2.44
C MET A 375 -23.33 -6.75 -0.94
N ALA A 376 -24.45 -6.14 -0.56
CA ALA A 376 -24.85 -6.05 0.85
C ALA A 376 -25.02 -7.45 1.47
N ASP A 377 -25.73 -8.36 0.80
CA ASP A 377 -25.89 -9.75 1.22
C ASP A 377 -24.55 -10.49 1.36
N TYR A 378 -23.68 -10.36 0.35
CA TYR A 378 -22.34 -10.97 0.36
C TYR A 378 -21.51 -10.49 1.55
N LEU A 379 -21.48 -9.18 1.80
CA LEU A 379 -20.69 -8.60 2.89
C LEU A 379 -21.26 -8.96 4.26
N GLN A 380 -22.59 -9.00 4.44
CA GLN A 380 -23.20 -9.46 5.68
C GLN A 380 -22.86 -10.94 5.96
N LYS A 381 -22.98 -11.81 4.96
CA LYS A 381 -22.63 -13.23 5.07
C LYS A 381 -21.16 -13.47 5.42
N HIS A 382 -20.27 -12.58 4.99
CA HIS A 382 -18.83 -12.70 5.18
C HIS A 382 -18.23 -11.73 6.21
N GLN A 383 -19.07 -10.99 6.94
CA GLN A 383 -18.64 -9.97 7.89
C GLN A 383 -17.64 -10.51 8.91
N ASN A 384 -17.98 -11.64 9.57
CA ASN A 384 -17.12 -12.28 10.57
C ASN A 384 -15.82 -12.88 9.98
N ARG A 385 -15.85 -13.35 8.73
CA ARG A 385 -14.66 -13.91 8.05
C ARG A 385 -13.65 -12.80 7.76
N LEU A 386 -14.16 -11.66 7.31
CA LEU A 386 -13.36 -10.50 6.91
C LEU A 386 -13.01 -9.57 8.07
N ASP A 387 -13.67 -9.72 9.22
CA ASP A 387 -13.51 -8.84 10.38
C ASP A 387 -13.98 -7.40 10.11
N LEU A 388 -15.01 -7.24 9.27
CA LEU A 388 -15.55 -5.93 8.91
C LEU A 388 -16.25 -5.29 10.12
N GLN A 389 -15.92 -4.02 10.35
CA GLN A 389 -16.36 -3.26 11.50
C GLN A 389 -17.63 -2.43 11.23
N SER A 390 -17.98 -2.19 9.96
CA SER A 390 -19.20 -1.48 9.54
C SER A 390 -20.48 -2.15 10.06
N GLN A 391 -21.45 -1.32 10.45
CA GLN A 391 -22.83 -1.78 10.62
C GLN A 391 -23.49 -1.79 9.23
N LEU A 392 -23.36 -2.92 8.54
CA LEU A 392 -23.80 -3.09 7.14
C LEU A 392 -25.34 -3.11 7.03
N PRO A 393 -25.91 -2.52 5.96
CA PRO A 393 -27.35 -2.54 5.73
C PRO A 393 -27.84 -3.96 5.46
N THR A 394 -29.03 -4.29 5.94
CA THR A 394 -29.69 -5.58 5.67
C THR A 394 -30.57 -5.43 4.44
N PRO A 395 -30.23 -6.08 3.31
CA PRO A 395 -31.05 -6.03 2.12
C PRO A 395 -32.37 -6.79 2.37
N LEU A 396 -33.50 -6.18 2.02
CA LEU A 396 -34.84 -6.77 2.24
C LEU A 396 -35.52 -7.21 0.95
N GLY A 397 -35.43 -6.42 -0.11
CA GLY A 397 -35.99 -6.80 -1.41
C GLY A 397 -35.62 -5.86 -2.54
N GLN A 398 -35.66 -6.37 -3.77
CA GLN A 398 -35.51 -5.59 -5.00
C GLN A 398 -36.66 -5.94 -5.93
N TYR A 399 -37.47 -4.93 -6.29
CA TYR A 399 -38.66 -5.14 -7.12
C TYR A 399 -39.10 -3.84 -7.81
N SER A 400 -40.09 -3.94 -8.68
CA SER A 400 -40.65 -2.78 -9.40
C SER A 400 -41.90 -2.23 -8.68
N VAL A 401 -42.02 -0.90 -8.65
CA VAL A 401 -43.13 -0.15 -8.05
C VAL A 401 -43.61 0.91 -9.04
N LYS A 402 -44.92 1.17 -9.05
CA LYS A 402 -45.47 2.23 -9.90
C LYS A 402 -44.95 3.59 -9.44
N ARG A 403 -44.49 4.41 -10.39
CA ARG A 403 -44.03 5.78 -10.14
C ARG A 403 -45.10 6.62 -9.44
N THR A 404 -46.37 6.46 -9.83
CA THR A 404 -47.49 7.16 -9.19
C THR A 404 -47.61 6.84 -7.70
N GLU A 405 -47.43 5.57 -7.33
CA GLU A 405 -47.46 5.14 -5.93
C GLU A 405 -46.33 5.79 -5.12
N ILE A 406 -45.10 5.80 -5.65
CA ILE A 406 -43.96 6.45 -4.99
C ILE A 406 -44.23 7.94 -4.77
N LEU A 407 -44.71 8.64 -5.80
CA LEU A 407 -44.94 10.09 -5.76
C LEU A 407 -46.05 10.47 -4.78
N GLU A 408 -47.13 9.69 -4.71
CA GLU A 408 -48.21 9.89 -3.73
C GLU A 408 -47.70 9.84 -2.28
N LYS A 409 -46.71 8.98 -1.98
CA LYS A 409 -46.18 8.82 -0.62
C LYS A 409 -45.26 9.96 -0.18
N CYS A 410 -44.73 10.76 -1.09
CA CYS A 410 -43.70 11.74 -0.77
C CYS A 410 -44.06 13.19 -1.14
N ILE A 411 -45.29 13.44 -1.62
CA ILE A 411 -45.75 14.74 -2.12
C ILE A 411 -45.69 15.88 -1.08
N GLU A 412 -45.83 15.55 0.20
CA GLU A 412 -45.79 16.52 1.31
C GLU A 412 -44.36 16.86 1.77
N SER A 413 -43.33 16.18 1.25
CA SER A 413 -41.95 16.41 1.66
C SER A 413 -41.43 17.76 1.13
N PRO A 414 -40.67 18.53 1.94
CA PRO A 414 -40.01 19.75 1.47
C PRO A 414 -38.99 19.49 0.34
N TYR A 415 -38.50 18.25 0.21
CA TYR A 415 -37.53 17.84 -0.82
C TYR A 415 -38.17 17.21 -2.06
N TYR A 416 -39.51 17.21 -2.17
CA TYR A 416 -40.24 16.53 -3.25
C TYR A 416 -39.79 16.97 -4.65
N LYS A 417 -39.58 18.26 -4.88
CA LYS A 417 -39.13 18.76 -6.19
C LYS A 417 -37.75 18.23 -6.59
N GLN A 418 -36.78 18.31 -5.67
CA GLN A 418 -35.43 17.77 -5.90
C GLN A 418 -35.46 16.26 -6.13
N PHE A 419 -36.30 15.53 -5.38
CA PHE A 419 -36.50 14.10 -5.57
C PHE A 419 -37.08 13.77 -6.96
N LEU A 420 -38.09 14.53 -7.40
CA LEU A 420 -38.74 14.35 -8.71
C LEU A 420 -37.75 14.50 -9.86
N ASP A 421 -36.81 15.44 -9.76
CA ASP A 421 -35.78 15.70 -10.77
C ASP A 421 -34.71 14.58 -10.85
N LEU A 422 -34.56 13.78 -9.79
CA LEU A 422 -33.55 12.72 -9.69
C LEU A 422 -34.04 11.35 -10.19
N ILE A 423 -35.31 11.01 -9.95
CA ILE A 423 -35.86 9.67 -10.26
C ILE A 423 -36.17 9.49 -11.75
N GLY A 424 -36.31 8.25 -12.19
CA GLY A 424 -36.73 7.93 -13.56
C GLY A 424 -38.12 8.49 -13.94
N GLU A 425 -38.32 8.71 -15.23
CA GLU A 425 -39.59 9.21 -15.80
C GLU A 425 -40.54 8.08 -16.27
N THR A 426 -40.10 6.82 -16.18
CA THR A 426 -40.88 5.64 -16.58
C THR A 426 -42.06 5.39 -15.63
N ALA A 427 -43.10 4.71 -16.14
CA ALA A 427 -44.31 4.40 -15.36
C ALA A 427 -44.02 3.47 -14.17
N ASP A 428 -43.11 2.52 -14.38
CA ASP A 428 -42.62 1.59 -13.38
C ASP A 428 -41.15 1.93 -13.07
N LEU A 429 -40.81 1.92 -11.79
CA LEU A 429 -39.47 2.21 -11.28
C LEU A 429 -38.99 1.04 -10.43
N GLU A 430 -37.76 0.61 -10.67
CA GLU A 430 -37.12 -0.37 -9.81
C GLU A 430 -36.75 0.27 -8.47
N VAL A 431 -36.95 -0.48 -7.38
CA VAL A 431 -36.58 -0.07 -6.02
C VAL A 431 -35.70 -1.13 -5.37
N TYR A 432 -34.81 -0.67 -4.50
CA TYR A 432 -34.06 -1.48 -3.56
C TYR A 432 -34.46 -1.07 -2.13
N VAL A 433 -34.98 -2.03 -1.38
CA VAL A 433 -35.43 -1.85 0.00
C VAL A 433 -34.43 -2.51 0.95
N TYR A 434 -33.98 -1.76 1.96
CA TYR A 434 -33.06 -2.26 2.96
C TYR A 434 -33.34 -1.65 4.34
N LYS A 435 -32.86 -2.32 5.38
CA LYS A 435 -32.92 -1.88 6.77
C LYS A 435 -31.53 -1.49 7.27
N ALA A 436 -31.40 -0.37 7.94
CA ALA A 436 -30.12 0.10 8.47
C ALA A 436 -30.28 0.95 9.74
N PRO A 437 -29.25 1.03 10.60
CA PRO A 437 -29.26 1.94 11.74
C PRO A 437 -29.28 3.40 11.27
N ALA A 438 -29.80 4.31 12.09
CA ALA A 438 -29.88 5.74 11.75
C ALA A 438 -28.52 6.35 11.38
N THR A 439 -27.43 5.87 12.00
CA THR A 439 -26.04 6.26 11.73
C THR A 439 -25.58 5.94 10.31
N TYR A 440 -26.26 5.05 9.59
CA TYR A 440 -26.00 4.79 8.16
C TYR A 440 -26.37 6.00 7.29
N PHE A 441 -27.32 6.82 7.73
CA PHE A 441 -27.78 8.00 6.99
C PHE A 441 -27.08 9.29 7.45
N THR A 442 -26.19 9.20 8.44
CA THR A 442 -25.33 10.29 8.90
C THR A 442 -24.01 10.24 8.13
N TYR A 443 -23.77 11.25 7.28
CA TYR A 443 -22.48 11.40 6.60
C TYR A 443 -21.35 11.54 7.60
N LEU A 444 -20.17 10.99 7.27
CA LEU A 444 -19.07 10.93 8.24
C LEU A 444 -18.61 12.33 8.69
N HIS A 445 -18.75 13.38 7.86
CA HIS A 445 -18.40 14.76 8.21
C HIS A 445 -19.51 15.55 8.94
N ASP A 446 -20.57 14.90 9.42
CA ASP A 446 -21.65 15.56 10.15
C ASP A 446 -21.15 16.20 11.46
N GLU A 447 -21.42 17.50 11.62
CA GLU A 447 -20.95 18.33 12.72
C GLU A 447 -21.59 18.03 14.08
N HIS A 448 -22.70 17.30 14.11
CA HIS A 448 -23.38 16.91 15.36
C HIS A 448 -22.75 15.68 16.00
N GLN A 449 -21.82 15.01 15.33
CA GLN A 449 -21.05 13.92 15.92
C GLN A 449 -20.09 14.44 16.98
N SER A 450 -20.06 13.77 18.14
CA SER A 450 -19.00 13.98 19.12
C SER A 450 -17.65 13.59 18.51
N PHE A 451 -16.57 14.25 18.90
CA PHE A 451 -15.24 13.95 18.37
C PHE A 451 -14.81 12.48 18.62
N ARG A 452 -15.25 11.91 19.75
CA ARG A 452 -15.01 10.50 20.09
C ARG A 452 -15.69 9.55 19.09
N ASP A 453 -16.97 9.80 18.79
CA ASP A 453 -17.75 8.96 17.89
C ASP A 453 -17.29 9.12 16.44
N PHE A 454 -16.95 10.35 16.05
CA PHE A 454 -16.32 10.65 14.77
C PHE A 454 -15.01 9.87 14.60
N THR A 455 -14.12 9.91 15.59
CA THR A 455 -12.84 9.17 15.59
C THR A 455 -13.06 7.66 15.43
N ALA A 456 -14.00 7.08 16.17
CA ALA A 456 -14.32 5.65 16.07
C ALA A 456 -14.89 5.29 14.69
N SER A 457 -15.71 6.18 14.11
CA SER A 457 -16.33 5.99 12.80
C SER A 457 -15.32 6.10 11.66
N VAL A 458 -14.37 7.03 11.74
CA VAL A 458 -13.24 7.12 10.78
C VAL A 458 -12.41 5.84 10.81
N LYS A 459 -12.02 5.36 12.01
CA LYS A 459 -11.25 4.11 12.16
C LYS A 459 -11.96 2.90 11.55
N ARG A 460 -13.27 2.82 11.75
CA ARG A 460 -14.13 1.77 11.17
C ARG A 460 -14.13 1.81 9.64
N ASN A 461 -14.36 2.98 9.05
CA ASN A 461 -14.37 3.15 7.59
C ASN A 461 -13.00 2.84 6.98
N VAL A 462 -11.91 3.34 7.58
CA VAL A 462 -10.54 3.06 7.13
C VAL A 462 -10.25 1.56 7.18
N ASN A 463 -10.61 0.88 8.27
CA ASN A 463 -10.39 -0.55 8.39
C ASN A 463 -11.07 -1.32 7.25
N ASP A 464 -12.36 -1.08 7.03
CA ASP A 464 -13.15 -1.82 6.05
C ASP A 464 -12.72 -1.53 4.61
N LEU A 465 -12.37 -0.28 4.27
CA LEU A 465 -11.85 0.06 2.95
C LEU A 465 -10.59 -0.75 2.59
N PHE A 466 -9.63 -0.87 3.52
CA PHE A 466 -8.39 -1.59 3.26
C PHE A 466 -8.53 -3.12 3.42
N VAL A 467 -9.43 -3.59 4.28
CA VAL A 467 -9.80 -5.01 4.35
C VAL A 467 -10.44 -5.46 3.04
N LEU A 468 -11.39 -4.68 2.50
CA LEU A 468 -12.08 -4.99 1.24
C LEU A 468 -11.18 -4.82 0.02
N LEU A 469 -10.27 -3.84 0.02
CA LEU A 469 -9.23 -3.74 -1.01
C LEU A 469 -8.38 -5.02 -1.08
N ARG A 470 -8.04 -5.60 0.09
CA ARG A 470 -7.31 -6.89 0.16
C ARG A 470 -8.16 -8.11 -0.16
N GLU A 471 -9.48 -8.04 -0.02
CA GLU A 471 -10.43 -9.03 -0.55
C GLU A 471 -10.60 -8.87 -2.08
N GLY A 472 -10.23 -7.71 -2.64
CA GLY A 472 -10.24 -7.41 -4.06
C GLY A 472 -11.49 -6.68 -4.55
N ILE A 473 -12.17 -5.98 -3.65
CA ILE A 473 -13.30 -5.09 -3.92
C ILE A 473 -12.81 -3.64 -3.82
N VAL A 474 -13.03 -2.86 -4.87
CA VAL A 474 -12.61 -1.45 -4.97
C VAL A 474 -13.83 -0.55 -5.08
N PHE A 475 -13.99 0.37 -4.15
CA PHE A 475 -14.94 1.48 -4.25
C PHE A 475 -14.32 2.66 -5.00
N SER A 476 -14.61 2.81 -6.29
CA SER A 476 -14.03 3.88 -7.13
C SER A 476 -14.76 5.23 -7.07
N GLN A 477 -15.93 5.25 -6.41
CA GLN A 477 -16.83 6.41 -6.29
C GLN A 477 -17.23 6.63 -4.82
N LEU A 478 -16.23 6.78 -3.95
CA LEU A 478 -16.49 7.16 -2.55
C LEU A 478 -16.95 8.62 -2.42
N ALA A 479 -16.41 9.48 -3.29
CA ALA A 479 -16.65 10.91 -3.34
C ALA A 479 -16.39 11.41 -4.78
N ASP A 480 -17.01 12.53 -5.13
CA ASP A 480 -16.91 13.15 -6.45
C ASP A 480 -15.77 14.19 -6.44
N ILE A 481 -14.53 13.71 -6.43
CA ILE A 481 -13.34 14.58 -6.36
C ILE A 481 -12.87 14.92 -7.78
N PHE A 482 -12.92 16.20 -8.12
CA PHE A 482 -12.52 16.72 -9.42
C PHE A 482 -11.36 17.73 -9.30
N HIS A 483 -10.46 17.70 -10.27
CA HIS A 483 -9.49 18.77 -10.50
C HIS A 483 -10.17 19.98 -11.13
N THR A 484 -11.04 19.75 -12.13
CA THR A 484 -11.78 20.80 -12.84
C THR A 484 -12.92 20.20 -13.64
N HIS A 485 -13.99 20.97 -13.83
CA HIS A 485 -15.08 20.66 -14.78
C HIS A 485 -14.92 21.39 -16.14
N SER A 486 -13.89 22.22 -16.29
CA SER A 486 -13.59 22.86 -17.58
C SER A 486 -13.11 21.84 -18.59
N GLU A 487 -13.80 21.77 -19.74
CA GLU A 487 -13.48 20.87 -20.87
C GLU A 487 -13.41 19.38 -20.49
N GLU A 488 -14.22 18.93 -19.52
CA GLU A 488 -14.17 17.58 -18.95
C GLU A 488 -14.12 16.47 -20.01
N GLU A 489 -14.97 16.54 -21.05
CA GLU A 489 -15.01 15.54 -22.12
C GLU A 489 -13.74 15.50 -22.98
N GLY A 490 -13.08 16.64 -23.17
CA GLY A 490 -11.86 16.78 -23.98
C GLY A 490 -10.58 16.36 -23.25
N ARG A 491 -10.60 16.34 -21.91
CA ARG A 491 -9.45 15.95 -21.10
C ARG A 491 -9.21 14.44 -21.08
N LEU A 492 -7.96 14.05 -20.84
CA LEU A 492 -7.55 12.65 -20.73
C LEU A 492 -7.93 12.01 -19.39
N ASP A 493 -7.97 12.82 -18.33
CA ASP A 493 -8.35 12.44 -16.96
C ASP A 493 -9.86 12.56 -16.70
N LYS A 494 -10.62 13.12 -17.65
CA LYS A 494 -12.05 13.45 -17.49
C LYS A 494 -12.33 14.32 -16.27
N GLY A 495 -11.40 15.18 -15.90
CA GLY A 495 -11.49 16.03 -14.70
C GLY A 495 -11.38 15.28 -13.37
N ARG A 496 -11.44 13.94 -13.36
CA ARG A 496 -11.36 13.11 -12.15
C ARG A 496 -10.00 13.29 -11.48
N TYR A 497 -10.02 13.55 -10.19
CA TYR A 497 -8.78 13.77 -9.46
C TYR A 497 -7.91 12.50 -9.40
N GLN A 498 -6.61 12.68 -9.55
CA GLN A 498 -5.61 11.62 -9.50
C GLN A 498 -4.69 11.87 -8.29
N ALA A 499 -4.85 11.06 -7.23
CA ALA A 499 -4.13 11.23 -5.97
C ALA A 499 -2.61 11.02 -6.08
N LEU A 500 -2.12 10.44 -7.18
CA LEU A 500 -0.70 10.28 -7.51
C LEU A 500 -0.38 10.77 -8.93
N VAL A 501 -0.93 11.93 -9.34
CA VAL A 501 -0.87 12.45 -10.72
C VAL A 501 0.54 12.43 -11.35
N GLN A 502 1.61 12.69 -10.57
CA GLN A 502 2.99 12.68 -11.08
C GLN A 502 3.45 11.31 -11.58
N LEU A 503 2.84 10.24 -11.09
CA LEU A 503 3.11 8.88 -11.56
C LEU A 503 2.28 8.54 -12.81
N LEU A 504 1.12 9.18 -12.98
CA LEU A 504 0.05 8.80 -13.91
C LEU A 504 -0.07 9.71 -15.14
N SER A 505 0.74 10.77 -15.22
CA SER A 505 0.80 11.70 -16.35
C SER A 505 2.23 12.19 -16.62
N VAL A 506 2.51 12.56 -17.86
CA VAL A 506 3.82 13.09 -18.26
C VAL A 506 4.00 14.53 -17.78
N PHE A 507 5.16 14.84 -17.18
CA PHE A 507 5.57 16.18 -16.73
C PHE A 507 4.62 16.89 -15.76
N GLN A 508 3.91 16.13 -14.93
CA GLN A 508 3.20 16.67 -13.77
C GLN A 508 4.11 16.59 -12.54
N SER A 509 4.32 17.71 -11.84
CA SER A 509 5.27 17.79 -10.72
C SER A 509 4.63 17.75 -9.33
N GLN A 510 3.36 18.15 -9.21
CA GLN A 510 2.64 18.31 -7.93
C GLN A 510 1.20 17.86 -8.07
N LEU A 511 0.53 17.60 -6.95
CA LEU A 511 -0.92 17.44 -6.93
C LEU A 511 -1.60 18.75 -7.36
N GLY A 512 -2.60 18.65 -8.23
CA GLY A 512 -3.33 19.82 -8.74
C GLY A 512 -4.37 20.36 -7.76
N ARG A 513 -4.94 21.53 -8.08
CA ARG A 513 -6.08 22.11 -7.37
C ARG A 513 -7.23 21.11 -7.19
N LEU A 514 -7.85 21.12 -6.01
CA LEU A 514 -9.15 20.46 -5.78
C LEU A 514 -10.29 21.47 -5.96
N ASP A 515 -11.17 21.19 -6.92
CA ASP A 515 -12.38 21.98 -7.18
C ASP A 515 -13.41 21.74 -6.08
N LYS A 516 -13.93 22.80 -5.47
CA LYS A 516 -15.11 22.76 -4.57
C LYS A 516 -15.01 21.66 -3.52
N TRP A 517 -13.89 21.63 -2.81
CA TRP A 517 -13.44 20.45 -2.06
C TRP A 517 -14.43 19.97 -0.99
N GLN A 518 -15.19 20.87 -0.37
CA GLN A 518 -16.24 20.51 0.60
C GLN A 518 -17.44 19.83 -0.08
N LYS A 519 -17.80 20.31 -1.28
CA LYS A 519 -18.90 19.76 -2.08
C LYS A 519 -18.58 18.36 -2.59
N ALA A 520 -17.31 18.13 -2.96
CA ALA A 520 -16.83 16.82 -3.39
C ALA A 520 -17.14 15.69 -2.38
N VAL A 521 -17.14 16.00 -1.08
CA VAL A 521 -17.44 15.05 0.00
C VAL A 521 -18.81 15.27 0.66
N GLU A 522 -19.65 16.17 0.15
CA GLU A 522 -20.96 16.48 0.74
C GLU A 522 -21.81 15.22 0.89
N PHE A 523 -21.85 14.39 -0.15
CA PHE A 523 -22.60 13.13 -0.20
C PHE A 523 -21.70 11.89 -0.19
N VAL A 524 -20.58 11.95 0.55
CA VAL A 524 -19.60 10.86 0.63
C VAL A 524 -20.21 9.52 1.08
N ASN A 525 -19.71 8.43 0.51
CA ASN A 525 -20.13 7.05 0.83
C ASN A 525 -19.48 6.47 2.09
N LEU A 526 -18.96 7.35 2.95
CA LEU A 526 -18.46 7.04 4.29
C LEU A 526 -19.43 7.64 5.31
N ARG A 527 -19.92 6.81 6.23
CA ARG A 527 -20.98 7.15 7.19
C ARG A 527 -20.51 6.92 8.62
N ALA A 528 -21.25 7.45 9.58
CA ALA A 528 -21.00 7.17 11.01
C ALA A 528 -21.13 5.67 11.33
N SER A 529 -21.94 4.91 10.57
CA SER A 529 -22.05 3.46 10.71
C SER A 529 -20.91 2.68 10.06
N GLY A 530 -20.24 3.23 9.04
CA GLY A 530 -19.31 2.51 8.17
C GLY A 530 -19.49 2.85 6.69
N ILE A 531 -19.05 1.95 5.80
CA ILE A 531 -19.17 2.10 4.34
C ILE A 531 -20.63 2.00 3.86
N ALA A 532 -20.98 2.76 2.82
CA ALA A 532 -22.31 2.81 2.22
C ALA A 532 -22.26 2.77 0.69
N ASP A 533 -23.44 2.66 0.07
CA ASP A 533 -23.62 2.63 -1.41
C ASP A 533 -22.75 1.56 -2.10
N LEU A 534 -22.91 0.32 -1.63
CA LEU A 534 -21.98 -0.78 -1.91
C LEU A 534 -22.00 -1.27 -3.37
N GLY A 535 -23.02 -0.88 -4.13
CA GLY A 535 -23.20 -1.25 -5.54
C GLY A 535 -22.17 -0.62 -6.47
N ASP A 536 -21.63 0.55 -6.12
CA ASP A 536 -20.62 1.27 -6.91
C ASP A 536 -19.20 0.74 -6.63
N SER A 537 -19.05 -0.58 -6.79
CA SER A 537 -17.82 -1.32 -6.57
C SER A 537 -17.30 -1.99 -7.84
N LEU A 538 -15.98 -2.11 -7.94
CA LEU A 538 -15.27 -2.74 -9.05
C LEU A 538 -14.39 -3.88 -8.52
N PRO A 539 -14.21 -4.98 -9.27
CA PRO A 539 -13.17 -5.95 -8.96
C PRO A 539 -11.81 -5.29 -9.14
N ILE A 540 -10.87 -5.56 -8.22
CA ILE A 540 -9.49 -5.06 -8.31
C ILE A 540 -8.81 -5.44 -9.63
N THR A 541 -9.19 -6.57 -10.24
CA THR A 541 -8.69 -7.01 -11.56
C THR A 541 -9.03 -6.05 -12.69
N SER A 542 -10.08 -5.22 -12.55
CA SER A 542 -10.40 -4.14 -13.52
C SER A 542 -9.34 -3.04 -13.53
N LEU A 543 -8.61 -2.83 -12.44
CA LEU A 543 -7.49 -1.89 -12.37
C LEU A 543 -6.22 -2.45 -13.03
N LEU A 544 -6.13 -3.78 -13.16
CA LEU A 544 -4.97 -4.50 -13.71
C LEU A 544 -5.12 -4.82 -15.20
N THR A 545 -6.26 -4.46 -15.79
CA THR A 545 -6.63 -4.75 -17.19
C THR A 545 -7.17 -3.49 -17.89
N SER A 546 -7.33 -3.57 -19.22
CA SER A 546 -7.99 -2.54 -20.03
C SER A 546 -9.51 -2.60 -19.84
N SER A 547 -10.00 -2.31 -18.63
CA SER A 547 -11.42 -2.19 -18.33
C SER A 547 -11.99 -0.88 -18.91
N GLU A 548 -13.32 -0.75 -18.92
CA GLU A 548 -13.96 0.52 -19.28
C GLU A 548 -13.49 1.66 -18.36
N PHE A 549 -13.39 1.40 -17.07
CA PHE A 549 -12.93 2.36 -16.07
C PHE A 549 -11.50 2.84 -16.35
N THR A 550 -10.55 1.92 -16.57
CA THR A 550 -9.14 2.31 -16.79
C THR A 550 -8.94 3.03 -18.11
N ARG A 551 -9.63 2.61 -19.19
CA ARG A 551 -9.61 3.32 -20.47
C ARG A 551 -10.20 4.73 -20.38
N LYS A 552 -11.26 4.92 -19.60
CA LYS A 552 -11.92 6.22 -19.46
C LYS A 552 -11.08 7.23 -18.70
N TYR A 553 -10.52 6.84 -17.55
CA TYR A 553 -9.90 7.78 -16.60
C TYR A 553 -8.36 7.81 -16.62
N PHE A 554 -7.71 6.80 -17.21
CA PHE A 554 -6.24 6.66 -17.19
C PHE A 554 -5.68 6.39 -18.60
N SER A 555 -6.32 6.94 -19.61
CA SER A 555 -5.97 6.71 -21.03
C SER A 555 -4.51 7.03 -21.37
N GLU A 556 -3.93 8.08 -20.81
CA GLU A 556 -2.52 8.45 -21.02
C GLU A 556 -1.57 7.34 -20.54
N LEU A 557 -1.79 6.81 -19.34
CA LEU A 557 -1.00 5.73 -18.76
C LEU A 557 -1.09 4.44 -19.58
N LEU A 558 -2.28 4.10 -20.07
CA LEU A 558 -2.50 2.92 -20.91
C LEU A 558 -1.97 3.10 -22.34
N THR A 559 -1.79 4.34 -22.82
CA THR A 559 -1.33 4.64 -24.19
C THR A 559 0.18 4.77 -24.27
N GLY A 560 0.79 5.51 -23.35
CA GLY A 560 2.21 5.86 -23.37
C GLY A 560 2.44 7.37 -23.38
N GLY A 561 3.68 7.78 -23.10
CA GLY A 561 4.00 9.19 -22.84
C GLY A 561 4.45 9.91 -24.10
N TYR A 562 3.82 11.05 -24.40
CA TYR A 562 4.26 11.95 -25.45
C TYR A 562 4.59 13.33 -24.89
N HIS A 563 5.74 13.86 -25.30
CA HIS A 563 6.09 15.26 -25.16
C HIS A 563 7.05 15.63 -26.30
N GLN A 564 7.12 16.91 -26.67
CA GLN A 564 7.98 17.37 -27.77
C GLN A 564 9.46 16.99 -27.55
N THR A 565 9.93 16.99 -26.30
CA THR A 565 11.31 16.59 -25.95
C THR A 565 11.57 15.09 -26.13
N PHE A 566 10.53 14.25 -26.16
CA PHE A 566 10.67 12.81 -26.38
C PHE A 566 10.77 12.48 -27.87
N PHE A 567 10.33 13.38 -28.75
CA PHE A 567 10.30 13.16 -30.19
C PHE A 567 11.70 13.17 -30.81
N ASP A 568 11.99 12.11 -31.56
CA ASP A 568 13.22 11.94 -32.33
C ASP A 568 12.94 12.07 -33.82
N SER A 569 13.37 13.20 -34.39
CA SER A 569 13.19 13.48 -35.81
C SER A 569 13.92 12.51 -36.72
N SER A 570 14.94 11.80 -36.24
CA SER A 570 15.71 10.84 -37.05
C SER A 570 14.94 9.55 -37.36
N ASN A 571 14.01 9.15 -36.48
CA ASN A 571 13.25 7.91 -36.62
C ASN A 571 11.72 8.11 -36.52
N GLY A 572 11.26 9.34 -36.31
CA GLY A 572 9.84 9.69 -36.27
C GLY A 572 9.09 9.15 -35.05
N THR A 573 9.78 8.78 -33.97
CA THR A 573 9.15 8.19 -32.76
C THR A 573 9.39 9.05 -31.52
N ALA A 574 8.53 8.91 -30.51
CA ALA A 574 8.74 9.53 -29.20
C ALA A 574 9.11 8.46 -28.17
N SER A 575 10.30 8.56 -27.57
CA SER A 575 10.80 7.56 -26.61
C SER A 575 10.78 8.10 -25.19
N SER A 576 10.22 7.34 -24.24
CA SER A 576 10.20 7.72 -22.81
C SER A 576 10.21 6.51 -21.88
N LEU A 577 10.72 6.71 -20.65
CA LEU A 577 10.56 5.74 -19.56
C LEU A 577 9.08 5.56 -19.18
N TYR A 578 8.30 6.64 -19.29
CA TYR A 578 6.87 6.62 -19.02
C TYR A 578 6.11 5.60 -19.89
N THR A 579 6.46 5.45 -21.17
CA THR A 579 5.84 4.45 -22.04
C THR A 579 6.05 3.01 -21.52
N GLY A 580 7.13 2.74 -20.79
CA GLY A 580 7.37 1.45 -20.13
C GLY A 580 6.32 1.11 -19.06
N LYS A 581 5.64 2.12 -18.49
CA LYS A 581 4.59 1.93 -17.48
C LYS A 581 3.40 1.13 -18.02
N ARG A 582 3.20 1.03 -19.34
CA ARG A 582 2.18 0.15 -19.95
C ARG A 582 2.32 -1.31 -19.49
N LYS A 583 3.53 -1.80 -19.25
CA LYS A 583 3.75 -3.18 -18.78
C LYS A 583 3.30 -3.39 -17.33
N LEU A 584 3.22 -2.32 -16.54
CA LEU A 584 2.98 -2.38 -15.09
C LEU A 584 1.91 -1.38 -14.60
N PHE A 585 1.03 -0.89 -15.47
CA PHE A 585 0.07 0.18 -15.12
C PHE A 585 -0.83 -0.19 -13.93
N GLY A 586 -1.20 -1.48 -13.81
CA GLY A 586 -1.96 -1.99 -12.68
C GLY A 586 -1.31 -1.73 -11.31
N ASN A 587 0.02 -1.77 -11.22
CA ASN A 587 0.74 -1.48 -9.98
C ASN A 587 0.60 0.00 -9.59
N TYR A 588 0.63 0.91 -10.58
CA TYR A 588 0.40 2.34 -10.38
C TYR A 588 -1.02 2.63 -9.92
N LEU A 589 -2.02 2.02 -10.56
CA LEU A 589 -3.44 2.23 -10.22
C LEU A 589 -3.81 1.62 -8.86
N TYR A 590 -3.16 0.52 -8.47
CA TYR A 590 -3.28 -0.04 -7.13
C TYR A 590 -2.86 0.96 -6.04
N LEU A 591 -1.69 1.59 -6.19
CA LEU A 591 -1.24 2.61 -5.25
C LEU A 591 -2.06 3.90 -5.33
N ASN A 592 -2.52 4.29 -6.52
CA ASN A 592 -3.41 5.44 -6.65
C ASN A 592 -4.73 5.23 -5.89
N THR A 593 -5.27 4.00 -5.89
CA THR A 593 -6.49 3.65 -5.14
C THR A 593 -6.28 3.83 -3.63
N ILE A 594 -5.14 3.36 -3.10
CA ILE A 594 -4.77 3.54 -1.68
C ILE A 594 -4.68 5.02 -1.32
N ALA A 595 -3.99 5.81 -2.15
CA ALA A 595 -3.84 7.25 -1.92
C ALA A 595 -5.18 7.99 -2.03
N GLU A 596 -6.04 7.59 -2.97
CA GLU A 596 -7.37 8.18 -3.16
C GLU A 596 -8.29 7.92 -1.96
N TYR A 597 -8.27 6.73 -1.38
CA TYR A 597 -9.03 6.44 -0.15
C TYR A 597 -8.61 7.36 0.99
N LEU A 598 -7.31 7.55 1.17
CA LEU A 598 -6.77 8.45 2.21
C LEU A 598 -7.05 9.92 1.89
N LEU A 599 -7.08 10.31 0.62
CA LEU A 599 -7.49 11.66 0.22
C LEU A 599 -8.97 11.92 0.56
N VAL A 600 -9.86 10.98 0.29
CA VAL A 600 -11.28 11.08 0.70
C VAL A 600 -11.38 11.27 2.22
N ILE A 601 -10.63 10.49 3.01
CA ILE A 601 -10.59 10.64 4.46
C ILE A 601 -10.12 12.04 4.84
N GLN A 602 -9.02 12.54 4.27
CA GLN A 602 -8.53 13.89 4.57
C GLN A 602 -9.57 14.99 4.29
N LEU A 603 -10.32 14.89 3.19
CA LEU A 603 -11.37 15.85 2.86
C LEU A 603 -12.56 15.76 3.81
N VAL A 604 -12.95 14.55 4.23
CA VAL A 604 -13.97 14.35 5.28
C VAL A 604 -13.53 14.98 6.61
N LEU A 605 -12.28 14.74 7.03
CA LEU A 605 -11.70 15.33 8.25
C LEU A 605 -11.69 16.86 8.16
N GLY A 606 -11.28 17.42 7.03
CA GLY A 606 -11.27 18.86 6.78
C GLY A 606 -12.67 19.46 6.82
N ALA A 607 -13.65 18.82 6.17
CA ALA A 607 -15.03 19.30 6.12
C ALA A 607 -15.68 19.29 7.52
N TYR A 608 -15.44 18.24 8.31
CA TYR A 608 -15.85 18.19 9.71
C TYR A 608 -15.18 19.31 10.53
N GLY A 609 -13.85 19.46 10.38
CA GLY A 609 -13.05 20.45 11.08
C GLY A 609 -13.54 21.88 10.85
N ASP A 610 -13.74 22.27 9.59
CA ASP A 610 -14.25 23.60 9.25
C ASP A 610 -15.67 23.84 9.80
N LYS A 611 -16.62 22.90 9.61
CA LYS A 611 -18.00 23.04 10.12
C LYS A 611 -18.06 23.26 11.63
N VAL A 612 -17.29 22.46 12.38
CA VAL A 612 -17.26 22.55 13.85
C VAL A 612 -16.52 23.81 14.30
N THR A 613 -15.36 24.11 13.73
CA THR A 613 -14.51 25.23 14.21
C THR A 613 -15.02 26.60 13.80
N ARG A 614 -15.82 26.71 12.74
CA ARG A 614 -16.47 27.98 12.33
C ARG A 614 -17.36 28.58 13.42
N LYS A 615 -17.88 27.75 14.32
CA LYS A 615 -18.75 28.16 15.44
C LYS A 615 -17.97 28.48 16.73
N ILE A 616 -16.66 28.29 16.74
CA ILE A 616 -15.81 28.43 17.92
C ILE A 616 -15.03 29.75 17.82
N GLU A 617 -15.24 30.66 18.77
CA GLU A 617 -14.46 31.91 18.83
C GLU A 617 -13.06 31.70 19.42
N ASP A 618 -12.92 30.77 20.38
CA ASP A 618 -11.64 30.50 21.04
C ASP A 618 -10.62 29.83 20.11
N LEU A 619 -9.55 30.56 19.80
CA LEU A 619 -8.45 30.09 18.96
C LEU A 619 -7.74 28.85 19.52
N TYR A 620 -7.63 28.71 20.84
CA TYR A 620 -6.97 27.56 21.45
C TYR A 620 -7.77 26.27 21.20
N THR A 621 -9.09 26.32 21.38
CA THR A 621 -9.99 25.20 21.10
C THR A 621 -10.01 24.87 19.60
N LYS A 622 -10.03 25.88 18.70
CA LYS A 622 -9.89 25.66 17.25
C LYS A 622 -8.61 24.88 16.92
N GLN A 623 -7.46 25.34 17.42
CA GLN A 623 -6.16 24.69 17.20
C GLN A 623 -6.10 23.28 17.78
N TYR A 624 -6.68 23.06 18.96
CA TYR A 624 -6.74 21.73 19.57
C TYR A 624 -7.56 20.76 18.72
N MET A 625 -8.71 21.18 18.18
CA MET A 625 -9.53 20.37 17.29
C MET A 625 -8.78 19.98 16.02
N TRP A 626 -8.15 20.94 15.33
CA TRP A 626 -7.34 20.66 14.15
C TRP A 626 -6.17 19.71 14.46
N ARG A 627 -5.51 19.87 15.62
CA ARG A 627 -4.46 18.93 16.06
C ARG A 627 -4.98 17.51 16.17
N GLN A 628 -6.14 17.30 16.80
CA GLN A 628 -6.73 15.97 16.93
C GLN A 628 -7.12 15.37 15.56
N LEU A 629 -7.57 16.19 14.61
CA LEU A 629 -7.86 15.75 13.23
C LEU A 629 -6.59 15.36 12.47
N THR A 630 -5.49 16.11 12.64
CA THR A 630 -4.18 15.79 12.08
C THR A 630 -3.67 14.46 12.61
N GLU A 631 -3.77 14.24 13.92
CA GLU A 631 -3.41 12.97 14.58
C GLU A 631 -4.20 11.78 14.01
N LEU A 632 -5.51 11.98 13.80
CA LEU A 632 -6.39 10.97 13.21
C LEU A 632 -6.04 10.65 11.75
N MET A 633 -5.60 11.64 10.97
CA MET A 633 -5.12 11.40 9.59
C MET A 633 -3.86 10.54 9.56
N PHE A 634 -2.88 10.83 10.43
CA PHE A 634 -1.65 10.04 10.54
C PHE A 634 -1.93 8.62 11.04
N ASP A 635 -2.85 8.45 12.00
CA ASP A 635 -3.33 7.14 12.43
C ASP A 635 -4.01 6.37 11.30
N SER A 636 -4.80 7.04 10.46
CA SER A 636 -5.48 6.41 9.32
C SER A 636 -4.47 5.89 8.28
N CYS A 637 -3.41 6.66 7.98
CA CYS A 637 -2.31 6.20 7.14
C CYS A 637 -1.54 5.03 7.76
N ALA A 638 -1.26 5.08 9.07
CA ALA A 638 -0.57 4.00 9.78
C ALA A 638 -1.40 2.70 9.80
N GLU A 639 -2.72 2.82 9.94
CA GLU A 639 -3.65 1.69 9.86
C GLU A 639 -3.65 1.08 8.46
N ALA A 640 -3.66 1.91 7.40
CA ALA A 640 -3.52 1.44 6.02
C ALA A 640 -2.22 0.64 5.83
N VAL A 641 -1.07 1.18 6.24
CA VAL A 641 0.22 0.46 6.17
C VAL A 641 0.16 -0.86 6.93
N THR A 642 -0.45 -0.87 8.12
CA THR A 642 -0.60 -2.06 8.96
C THR A 642 -1.42 -3.14 8.27
N LEU A 643 -2.58 -2.78 7.75
CA LEU A 643 -3.50 -3.70 7.08
C LEU A 643 -2.89 -4.25 5.79
N MET A 644 -2.12 -3.45 5.05
CA MET A 644 -1.53 -3.84 3.76
C MET A 644 -0.25 -4.67 3.92
N THR A 645 0.57 -4.44 4.95
CA THR A 645 1.92 -5.04 5.05
C THR A 645 2.17 -5.91 6.29
N GLY A 646 1.30 -5.81 7.31
CA GLY A 646 1.50 -6.42 8.61
C GLY A 646 2.54 -5.73 9.50
N ILE A 647 3.08 -4.56 9.11
CA ILE A 647 3.90 -3.73 10.01
C ILE A 647 3.01 -3.30 11.19
N PRO A 648 3.46 -3.40 12.45
CA PRO A 648 2.66 -2.95 13.60
C PRO A 648 2.33 -1.45 13.52
N HIS A 649 1.08 -1.08 13.84
CA HIS A 649 0.55 0.29 13.74
C HIS A 649 1.48 1.35 14.35
N SER A 650 1.96 1.16 15.58
CA SER A 650 2.85 2.12 16.24
C SER A 650 4.18 2.32 15.50
N ARG A 651 4.67 1.28 14.81
CA ARG A 651 5.88 1.36 13.99
C ARG A 651 5.60 2.01 12.65
N ALA A 652 4.51 1.64 11.99
CA ALA A 652 4.08 2.29 10.75
C ALA A 652 3.96 3.81 10.95
N ARG A 653 3.33 4.23 12.04
CA ARG A 653 3.21 5.65 12.41
C ARG A 653 4.56 6.32 12.64
N ALA A 654 5.49 5.67 13.34
CA ALA A 654 6.84 6.20 13.56
C ALA A 654 7.63 6.37 12.25
N LEU A 655 7.49 5.42 11.31
CA LEU A 655 8.10 5.49 9.98
C LEU A 655 7.49 6.63 9.16
N LEU A 656 6.16 6.80 9.17
CA LEU A 656 5.50 7.91 8.47
C LEU A 656 5.95 9.28 9.00
N ASN A 657 6.07 9.43 10.33
CA ASN A 657 6.55 10.67 10.96
C ASN A 657 8.01 11.02 10.62
N GLN A 658 8.81 10.06 10.14
CA GLN A 658 10.15 10.36 9.63
C GLN A 658 10.04 11.23 8.37
N ARG A 659 9.07 10.94 7.50
CA ARG A 659 8.93 11.52 6.17
C ARG A 659 8.00 12.72 6.11
N ALA A 660 6.83 12.62 6.75
CA ALA A 660 5.84 13.68 6.84
C ALA A 660 5.84 14.31 8.24
N LYS A 661 5.80 15.64 8.31
CA LYS A 661 5.83 16.42 9.55
C LYS A 661 4.42 16.77 9.98
N ILE A 662 3.99 16.15 11.07
CA ILE A 662 2.64 16.33 11.62
C ILE A 662 2.31 17.80 11.91
N ASP A 663 3.27 18.58 12.42
CA ASP A 663 3.06 20.01 12.71
C ASP A 663 2.85 20.83 11.43
N ASN A 664 3.60 20.55 10.35
CA ASN A 664 3.39 21.22 9.06
C ASN A 664 2.01 20.89 8.49
N HIS A 665 1.59 19.61 8.58
CA HIS A 665 0.27 19.18 8.13
C HIS A 665 -0.85 19.85 8.90
N LEU A 666 -0.70 19.98 10.22
CA LEU A 666 -1.63 20.71 11.10
C LEU A 666 -1.78 22.17 10.63
N GLN A 667 -0.67 22.89 10.49
CA GLN A 667 -0.72 24.30 10.11
C GLN A 667 -1.34 24.49 8.70
N GLN A 668 -0.93 23.66 7.73
CA GLN A 668 -1.44 23.74 6.36
C GLN A 668 -2.93 23.42 6.26
N THR A 669 -3.41 22.37 6.92
CA THR A 669 -4.83 21.98 6.87
C THR A 669 -5.71 23.00 7.58
N GLN A 670 -5.33 23.44 8.79
CA GLN A 670 -6.07 24.46 9.51
C GLN A 670 -6.19 25.76 8.70
N PHE A 671 -5.11 26.19 8.04
CA PHE A 671 -5.09 27.43 7.28
C PHE A 671 -5.92 27.34 5.99
N TRP A 672 -5.65 26.35 5.14
CA TRP A 672 -6.24 26.32 3.79
C TRP A 672 -7.66 25.76 3.72
N MET A 673 -8.07 24.97 4.74
CA MET A 673 -9.43 24.39 4.80
C MET A 673 -10.40 25.23 5.64
N THR A 674 -10.00 26.42 6.08
CA THR A 674 -10.89 27.40 6.73
C THR A 674 -10.96 28.68 5.88
N PRO A 675 -12.03 29.48 5.99
CA PRO A 675 -12.13 30.75 5.27
C PRO A 675 -11.33 31.88 5.93
N ASP A 676 -10.75 31.67 7.13
CA ASP A 676 -10.12 32.68 7.96
C ASP A 676 -8.97 33.44 7.23
N TYR A 677 -8.32 32.81 6.23
CA TYR A 677 -7.26 33.47 5.45
C TYR A 677 -7.78 34.51 4.44
N ALA A 678 -9.08 34.49 4.12
CA ALA A 678 -9.66 35.35 3.10
C ALA A 678 -9.63 36.83 3.48
N ASP A 679 -9.54 37.12 4.78
CA ASP A 679 -9.58 38.48 5.33
C ASP A 679 -8.18 39.03 5.65
N LEU A 680 -7.11 38.27 5.37
CA LEU A 680 -5.73 38.67 5.65
C LEU A 680 -5.21 39.66 4.60
N GLY A 681 -4.47 40.67 5.07
CA GLY A 681 -3.70 41.54 4.18
C GLY A 681 -2.50 40.82 3.56
N GLU A 682 -1.96 41.34 2.45
CA GLU A 682 -0.83 40.72 1.72
C GLU A 682 0.40 40.44 2.62
N SER A 683 0.75 41.38 3.51
CA SER A 683 1.87 41.23 4.42
C SER A 683 1.65 40.12 5.46
N GLU A 684 0.42 39.98 5.96
CA GLU A 684 0.05 38.95 6.93
C GLU A 684 0.00 37.58 6.28
N MET A 685 -0.62 37.47 5.10
CA MET A 685 -0.61 36.27 4.27
C MET A 685 0.82 35.79 4.03
N ARG A 686 1.72 36.69 3.64
CA ARG A 686 3.13 36.36 3.42
C ARG A 686 3.81 35.85 4.69
N MET A 687 3.55 36.47 5.86
CA MET A 687 4.08 36.01 7.14
C MET A 687 3.56 34.61 7.50
N GLN A 688 2.26 34.37 7.31
CA GLN A 688 1.65 33.06 7.56
C GLN A 688 2.28 31.98 6.67
N GLN A 689 2.54 32.26 5.39
CA GLN A 689 3.20 31.28 4.53
C GLN A 689 4.58 30.84 5.02
N TYR A 690 5.36 31.70 5.67
CA TYR A 690 6.64 31.28 6.29
C TYR A 690 6.43 30.29 7.44
N VAL A 691 5.30 30.39 8.16
CA VAL A 691 4.91 29.46 9.24
C VAL A 691 4.38 28.15 8.67
N LEU A 692 3.61 28.20 7.59
CA LEU A 692 3.00 27.02 6.93
C LEU A 692 4.02 26.12 6.24
N TYR A 693 5.13 26.69 5.76
CA TYR A 693 6.13 26.02 4.93
C TYR A 693 7.56 26.24 5.47
N PRO A 694 7.88 25.78 6.70
CA PRO A 694 9.18 26.04 7.31
C PRO A 694 10.32 25.36 6.52
N GLY A 695 11.22 26.18 5.97
CA GLY A 695 12.35 25.73 5.14
C GLY A 695 12.01 25.45 3.68
N GLU A 696 10.75 25.65 3.28
CA GLU A 696 10.21 25.47 1.94
C GLU A 696 9.82 26.83 1.33
N ALA A 697 9.66 26.88 0.00
CA ALA A 697 9.04 28.05 -0.63
C ALA A 697 7.57 28.18 -0.18
N GLY A 698 7.04 29.40 -0.08
CA GLY A 698 5.60 29.61 0.13
C GLY A 698 4.74 29.07 -1.04
N TYR A 699 3.42 29.07 -0.86
CA TYR A 699 2.46 28.82 -1.93
C TYR A 699 2.18 30.12 -2.69
N GLU A 700 2.48 30.17 -3.99
CA GLU A 700 2.26 31.39 -4.78
C GLU A 700 0.76 31.55 -5.05
N ILE A 701 0.15 32.66 -4.61
CA ILE A 701 -1.27 32.94 -4.85
C ILE A 701 -1.39 33.85 -6.08
N ASN A 702 -1.88 33.29 -7.19
CA ASN A 702 -2.04 34.04 -8.44
C ASN A 702 -3.50 34.41 -8.74
N GLY A 703 -4.46 33.86 -7.98
CA GLY A 703 -5.88 34.14 -8.10
C GLY A 703 -6.35 35.24 -7.15
N GLU A 704 -7.52 35.82 -7.45
CA GLU A 704 -8.22 36.70 -6.53
C GLU A 704 -8.76 35.90 -5.33
N ILE A 705 -8.60 36.45 -4.12
CA ILE A 705 -9.14 35.87 -2.89
C ILE A 705 -10.51 36.48 -2.65
N ILE A 706 -11.53 35.63 -2.53
CA ILE A 706 -12.91 36.06 -2.31
C ILE A 706 -13.18 36.19 -0.81
N PRO A 707 -13.60 37.36 -0.32
CA PRO A 707 -13.87 37.58 1.10
C PRO A 707 -14.84 36.55 1.69
N GLY A 708 -14.50 36.01 2.88
CA GLY A 708 -15.29 34.99 3.57
C GLY A 708 -15.30 33.58 2.93
N ILE A 709 -14.62 33.38 1.80
CA ILE A 709 -14.54 32.07 1.09
C ILE A 709 -13.08 31.65 0.92
N GLY A 710 -12.24 32.54 0.41
CA GLY A 710 -10.87 32.26 0.01
C GLY A 710 -10.71 32.07 -1.50
N LEU A 711 -9.86 31.14 -1.92
CA LEU A 711 -9.69 30.77 -3.32
C LEU A 711 -10.96 30.09 -3.83
N SER A 712 -11.54 30.61 -4.91
CA SER A 712 -12.75 30.07 -5.52
C SER A 712 -12.87 30.48 -6.98
N VAL A 713 -12.96 29.49 -7.88
CA VAL A 713 -13.16 29.74 -9.32
C VAL A 713 -14.61 30.12 -9.63
N ASP A 714 -15.59 29.60 -8.88
CA ASP A 714 -17.02 29.83 -9.16
C ASP A 714 -17.64 30.97 -8.34
N GLY A 715 -16.89 31.58 -7.43
CA GLY A 715 -17.38 32.66 -6.58
C GLY A 715 -18.17 32.23 -5.36
N VAL A 716 -18.41 30.93 -5.17
CA VAL A 716 -19.38 30.40 -4.18
C VAL A 716 -18.75 29.33 -3.30
N ASN A 717 -17.97 28.43 -3.88
CA ASN A 717 -17.40 27.27 -3.20
C ASN A 717 -15.89 27.44 -3.10
N GLN A 718 -15.33 27.16 -1.91
CA GLN A 718 -13.88 27.19 -1.71
C GLN A 718 -13.20 26.05 -2.49
N ASP A 719 -12.08 26.38 -3.13
CA ASP A 719 -11.14 25.45 -3.74
C ASP A 719 -9.89 25.27 -2.85
N LEU A 720 -9.18 24.15 -3.02
CA LEU A 720 -7.83 24.01 -2.44
C LEU A 720 -6.81 24.19 -3.56
N GLY A 721 -6.31 25.41 -3.70
CA GLY A 721 -5.40 25.84 -4.75
C GLY A 721 -6.06 26.84 -5.71
N GLY A 722 -5.25 27.66 -6.35
CA GLY A 722 -5.69 28.65 -7.33
C GLY A 722 -5.88 28.03 -8.71
N TYR A 723 -6.50 28.77 -9.62
CA TYR A 723 -6.74 28.31 -11.00
C TYR A 723 -5.42 27.92 -11.69
N ASN A 724 -5.36 26.67 -12.17
CA ASN A 724 -4.16 26.06 -12.78
C ASN A 724 -2.91 26.05 -11.87
N GLN A 725 -3.09 25.98 -10.55
CA GLN A 725 -2.01 25.87 -9.57
C GLN A 725 -2.05 24.54 -8.83
N GLU A 726 -0.99 24.28 -8.06
CA GLU A 726 -0.89 23.09 -7.22
C GLU A 726 -1.81 23.15 -5.99
N LEU A 727 -1.96 22.00 -5.34
CA LEU A 727 -2.57 21.87 -4.02
C LEU A 727 -1.66 22.54 -2.97
N PRO A 728 -2.13 23.49 -2.15
CA PRO A 728 -1.31 24.13 -1.12
C PRO A 728 -0.99 23.20 0.07
N LEU A 729 -1.68 22.07 0.21
CA LEU A 729 -1.45 21.06 1.25
C LEU A 729 -0.25 20.16 0.90
N ARG A 730 0.95 20.72 0.83
CA ARG A 730 2.17 19.99 0.41
C ARG A 730 2.54 18.85 1.35
N GLU A 731 2.28 18.99 2.64
CA GLU A 731 2.57 17.93 3.60
C GLU A 731 1.61 16.74 3.47
N LEU A 732 0.37 16.98 3.03
CA LEU A 732 -0.57 15.91 2.65
C LEU A 732 0.00 15.10 1.49
N GLU A 733 0.51 15.77 0.45
CA GLU A 733 1.13 15.09 -0.69
C GLU A 733 2.30 14.20 -0.23
N LYS A 734 3.20 14.73 0.61
CA LYS A 734 4.30 13.95 1.20
C LYS A 734 3.80 12.76 2.01
N LEU A 735 2.74 12.91 2.79
CA LEU A 735 2.14 11.84 3.60
C LEU A 735 1.53 10.75 2.72
N LEU A 736 0.81 11.10 1.66
CA LEU A 736 0.22 10.14 0.72
C LEU A 736 1.32 9.33 0.02
N TYR A 737 2.34 10.01 -0.52
CA TYR A 737 3.49 9.35 -1.14
C TYR A 737 4.26 8.49 -0.13
N ALA A 738 4.53 8.99 1.08
CA ALA A 738 5.18 8.22 2.14
C ALA A 738 4.42 6.93 2.46
N THR A 739 3.09 7.00 2.49
CA THR A 739 2.22 5.86 2.78
C THR A 739 2.32 4.79 1.70
N VAL A 740 2.16 5.17 0.43
CA VAL A 740 2.21 4.20 -0.69
C VAL A 740 3.62 3.69 -0.97
N THR A 741 4.65 4.53 -0.81
CA THR A 741 6.06 4.09 -0.90
C THR A 741 6.38 3.10 0.21
N LEU A 742 5.90 3.31 1.44
CA LEU A 742 6.16 2.40 2.55
C LEU A 742 5.46 1.06 2.35
N ILE A 743 4.23 1.06 1.82
CA ILE A 743 3.50 -0.17 1.47
C ILE A 743 4.25 -0.96 0.40
N GLU A 744 4.47 -0.35 -0.76
CA GLU A 744 5.12 -1.02 -1.89
C GLU A 744 6.58 -1.38 -1.58
N GLY A 745 7.33 -0.47 -0.96
CA GLY A 745 8.73 -0.68 -0.60
C GLY A 745 8.91 -1.82 0.39
N THR A 746 7.97 -2.01 1.33
CA THR A 746 7.98 -3.16 2.23
C THR A 746 7.71 -4.46 1.48
N MET A 747 6.70 -4.49 0.61
CA MET A 747 6.38 -5.69 -0.19
C MET A 747 7.56 -6.10 -1.07
N GLN A 748 8.20 -5.14 -1.74
CA GLN A 748 9.36 -5.40 -2.59
C GLN A 748 10.61 -5.79 -1.78
N LEU A 749 10.82 -5.21 -0.60
CA LEU A 749 11.91 -5.64 0.28
C LEU A 749 11.71 -7.08 0.74
N ASP A 750 10.49 -7.47 1.10
CA ASP A 750 10.21 -8.86 1.49
C ASP A 750 10.47 -9.83 0.33
N ASN A 751 10.10 -9.47 -0.90
CA ASN A 751 10.42 -10.28 -2.08
C ASN A 751 11.93 -10.51 -2.22
N GLU A 752 12.75 -9.47 -2.04
CA GLU A 752 14.22 -9.60 -2.07
C GLU A 752 14.75 -10.41 -0.88
N PHE A 753 14.18 -10.23 0.32
CA PHE A 753 14.52 -11.01 1.51
C PHE A 753 14.25 -12.52 1.31
N PHE A 754 13.10 -12.89 0.74
CA PHE A 754 12.78 -14.30 0.47
C PHE A 754 13.64 -14.91 -0.63
N LYS A 755 13.92 -14.18 -1.72
CA LYS A 755 14.91 -14.61 -2.73
C LYS A 755 16.27 -14.88 -2.10
N GLN A 756 16.69 -14.02 -1.18
CA GLN A 756 17.95 -14.18 -0.47
C GLN A 756 17.91 -15.35 0.53
N ILE A 757 16.76 -15.69 1.11
CA ILE A 757 16.60 -16.92 1.94
C ILE A 757 16.88 -18.14 1.08
N GLU A 758 16.19 -18.28 -0.05
CA GLU A 758 16.36 -19.43 -0.95
C GLU A 758 17.81 -19.57 -1.40
N GLN A 759 18.47 -18.46 -1.70
CA GLN A 759 19.88 -18.47 -2.08
C GLN A 759 20.79 -18.91 -0.92
N THR A 760 20.51 -18.43 0.30
CA THR A 760 21.27 -18.79 1.50
C THR A 760 21.13 -20.28 1.81
N GLU A 761 19.92 -20.83 1.72
CA GLU A 761 19.66 -22.26 1.89
C GLU A 761 20.38 -23.11 0.85
N LYS A 762 20.37 -22.69 -0.42
CA LYS A 762 21.11 -23.37 -1.49
C LYS A 762 22.61 -23.40 -1.20
N LEU A 763 23.21 -22.30 -0.73
CA LEU A 763 24.63 -22.22 -0.38
C LEU A 763 24.99 -23.09 0.84
N ILE A 764 24.12 -23.12 1.85
CA ILE A 764 24.27 -24.00 3.02
C ILE A 764 24.16 -25.46 2.59
N ALA A 765 23.31 -25.82 1.63
CA ALA A 765 23.19 -27.20 1.15
C ALA A 765 24.36 -27.63 0.24
N SER A 766 24.84 -26.76 -0.66
CA SER A 766 25.76 -27.11 -1.75
C SER A 766 27.24 -27.21 -1.37
N GLY A 767 27.62 -26.92 -0.13
CA GLY A 767 29.04 -27.01 0.28
C GLY A 767 29.93 -25.90 -0.28
N CYS A 768 29.38 -24.74 -0.62
CA CYS A 768 30.11 -23.56 -1.07
C CYS A 768 31.14 -23.05 -0.04
N SER A 769 31.92 -22.03 -0.42
CA SER A 769 32.90 -21.42 0.48
C SER A 769 32.23 -20.89 1.76
N ALA A 770 32.96 -20.95 2.89
CA ALA A 770 32.47 -20.41 4.16
C ALA A 770 32.16 -18.91 4.03
N GLU A 771 33.04 -18.16 3.35
CA GLU A 771 32.89 -16.71 3.14
C GLU A 771 31.60 -16.36 2.40
N ASP A 772 31.31 -17.03 1.28
CA ASP A 772 30.08 -16.75 0.51
C ASP A 772 28.82 -17.10 1.31
N SER A 773 28.88 -18.14 2.14
CA SER A 773 27.77 -18.53 3.02
C SER A 773 27.52 -17.47 4.10
N TYR A 774 28.57 -16.98 4.77
CA TYR A 774 28.43 -15.91 5.75
C TYR A 774 27.96 -14.58 5.13
N GLN A 775 28.48 -14.23 3.94
CA GLN A 775 28.02 -13.05 3.20
C GLN A 775 26.53 -13.18 2.85
N ALA A 776 26.04 -14.37 2.48
CA ALA A 776 24.62 -14.59 2.21
C ALA A 776 23.74 -14.34 3.44
N ALA A 777 24.14 -14.82 4.62
CA ALA A 777 23.43 -14.53 5.87
C ALA A 777 23.52 -13.05 6.27
N ALA A 778 24.65 -12.39 6.04
CA ALA A 778 24.80 -10.96 6.31
C ALA A 778 23.89 -10.10 5.41
N LYS A 779 23.72 -10.47 4.13
CA LYS A 779 22.74 -9.82 3.23
C LYS A 779 21.30 -9.97 3.71
N LEU A 780 20.93 -11.14 4.27
CA LEU A 780 19.60 -11.31 4.88
C LEU A 780 19.35 -10.29 5.99
N LEU A 781 20.37 -10.00 6.80
CA LEU A 781 20.26 -9.02 7.87
C LEU A 781 20.00 -7.60 7.31
N ASP A 782 20.63 -7.24 6.21
CA ASP A 782 20.45 -5.95 5.53
C ASP A 782 19.10 -5.81 4.81
N MET A 783 18.51 -6.92 4.37
CA MET A 783 17.20 -6.94 3.72
C MET A 783 16.03 -7.14 4.70
N ALA A 784 16.29 -7.23 6.01
CA ALA A 784 15.23 -7.34 7.00
C ALA A 784 14.47 -6.01 7.15
N ARG A 785 13.14 -6.07 7.30
CA ARG A 785 12.31 -4.86 7.48
C ARG A 785 12.84 -3.97 8.61
N PRO A 786 12.82 -2.64 8.46
CA PRO A 786 13.22 -1.69 9.50
C PRO A 786 12.55 -1.97 10.85
N GLY A 787 13.37 -2.09 11.90
CA GLY A 787 12.91 -2.42 13.26
C GLY A 787 12.27 -3.81 13.44
N CYS A 788 12.30 -4.71 12.44
CA CYS A 788 11.72 -6.05 12.55
C CYS A 788 12.68 -7.07 13.15
N HIS A 789 12.60 -7.27 14.47
CA HIS A 789 13.50 -8.16 15.19
C HIS A 789 13.35 -9.63 14.80
N PHE A 790 12.17 -10.07 14.39
CA PHE A 790 11.93 -11.47 14.03
C PHE A 790 12.67 -11.90 12.76
N GLN A 791 12.68 -11.05 11.72
CA GLN A 791 13.48 -11.30 10.51
C GLN A 791 14.98 -11.29 10.81
N LYS A 792 15.45 -10.37 11.67
CA LYS A 792 16.86 -10.35 12.11
C LYS A 792 17.24 -11.61 12.90
N ARG A 793 16.32 -12.14 13.71
CA ARG A 793 16.49 -13.41 14.42
C ARG A 793 16.55 -14.61 13.47
N LEU A 794 15.77 -14.60 12.39
CA LEU A 794 15.85 -15.63 11.36
C LEU A 794 17.22 -15.61 10.66
N ALA A 795 17.72 -14.42 10.28
CA ALA A 795 19.06 -14.28 9.73
C ALA A 795 20.16 -14.80 10.70
N LEU A 796 20.02 -14.50 12.00
CA LEU A 796 20.92 -15.03 13.04
C LEU A 796 20.91 -16.56 13.09
N SER A 797 19.73 -17.19 12.97
CA SER A 797 19.62 -18.65 12.96
C SER A 797 20.37 -19.28 11.78
N TYR A 798 20.30 -18.70 10.58
CA TYR A 798 21.08 -19.18 9.43
C TYR A 798 22.58 -18.98 9.66
N TYR A 799 22.96 -17.85 10.24
CA TYR A 799 24.35 -17.58 10.57
C TYR A 799 24.93 -18.59 11.58
N ASP A 800 24.19 -18.97 12.61
CA ASP A 800 24.60 -20.01 13.57
C ASP A 800 24.72 -21.39 12.92
N GLU A 801 23.82 -21.73 12.00
CA GLU A 801 23.90 -22.96 11.22
C GLU A 801 25.17 -23.00 10.35
N ILE A 802 25.53 -21.88 9.71
CA ILE A 802 26.77 -21.75 8.93
C ILE A 802 27.99 -21.90 9.84
N LYS A 803 27.99 -21.31 11.05
CA LYS A 803 29.06 -21.51 12.03
C LYS A 803 29.28 -22.97 12.41
N LEU A 804 28.18 -23.70 12.64
CA LEU A 804 28.25 -25.13 12.95
C LEU A 804 28.82 -25.94 11.79
N LYS A 805 28.50 -25.55 10.56
CA LYS A 805 29.02 -26.20 9.34
C LYS A 805 30.50 -25.90 9.10
N TYR A 806 30.96 -24.68 9.42
CA TYR A 806 32.35 -24.24 9.21
C TYR A 806 33.01 -23.78 10.52
N PRO A 807 33.22 -24.68 11.51
CA PRO A 807 33.63 -24.32 12.86
C PRO A 807 35.03 -23.70 12.96
N SER A 808 35.89 -23.91 11.96
CA SER A 808 37.26 -23.37 11.91
C SER A 808 37.37 -22.06 11.12
N SER A 809 36.26 -21.53 10.60
CA SER A 809 36.23 -20.26 9.87
C SER A 809 35.78 -19.12 10.78
N SER A 810 36.51 -18.00 10.77
CA SER A 810 36.18 -16.80 11.54
C SER A 810 35.93 -15.62 10.60
N GLN A 811 34.83 -14.90 10.77
CA GLN A 811 34.50 -13.71 9.99
C GLN A 811 34.31 -12.52 10.94
N THR A 812 35.42 -12.04 11.52
CA THR A 812 35.43 -11.09 12.66
C THR A 812 34.46 -9.91 12.53
N ASP A 813 34.30 -9.34 11.35
CA ASP A 813 33.38 -8.21 11.14
C ASP A 813 31.92 -8.67 11.08
N ILE A 814 31.61 -9.78 10.40
CA ILE A 814 30.26 -10.37 10.36
C ILE A 814 29.86 -10.85 11.76
N ASP A 815 30.80 -11.42 12.52
CA ASP A 815 30.59 -11.88 13.89
C ASP A 815 30.08 -10.75 14.79
N LYS A 816 30.69 -9.57 14.70
CA LYS A 816 30.26 -8.39 15.46
C LYS A 816 28.86 -7.91 15.10
N ARG A 817 28.43 -8.05 13.84
CA ARG A 817 27.07 -7.66 13.42
C ARG A 817 26.03 -8.55 14.09
N PHE A 818 26.25 -9.86 14.09
CA PHE A 818 25.34 -10.82 14.70
C PHE A 818 25.37 -10.76 16.23
N GLU A 819 26.52 -10.47 16.86
CA GLU A 819 26.57 -10.19 18.31
C GLU A 819 25.66 -9.02 18.71
N LYS A 820 25.56 -7.96 17.89
CA LYS A 820 24.63 -6.83 18.14
C LYS A 820 23.18 -7.33 18.12
N VAL A 821 22.83 -8.21 17.19
CA VAL A 821 21.49 -8.81 17.08
C VAL A 821 21.18 -9.69 18.29
N GLU A 822 22.11 -10.54 18.70
CA GLU A 822 22.00 -11.39 19.89
C GLU A 822 21.79 -10.57 21.17
N LYS A 823 22.63 -9.55 21.40
CA LYS A 823 22.52 -8.63 22.55
C LYS A 823 21.14 -7.98 22.59
N HIS A 824 20.66 -7.49 21.45
CA HIS A 824 19.34 -6.88 21.35
C HIS A 824 18.23 -7.88 21.69
N PHE A 825 18.30 -9.11 21.19
CA PHE A 825 17.32 -10.15 21.49
C PHE A 825 17.32 -10.56 22.97
N ALA A 826 18.50 -10.67 23.59
CA ALA A 826 18.63 -10.91 25.02
C ALA A 826 17.94 -9.81 25.84
N VAL A 827 18.18 -8.54 25.49
CA VAL A 827 17.52 -7.39 26.13
C VAL A 827 16.00 -7.46 26.00
N GLN A 828 15.46 -7.78 24.82
CA GLN A 828 14.00 -7.91 24.62
C GLN A 828 13.38 -9.06 25.41
N THR A 829 14.09 -10.16 25.53
CA THR A 829 13.65 -11.32 26.33
C THR A 829 13.57 -10.95 27.81
N ILE A 830 14.62 -10.27 28.33
CA ILE A 830 14.65 -9.78 29.72
C ILE A 830 13.52 -8.76 29.97
N GLN A 831 13.31 -7.82 29.06
CA GLN A 831 12.23 -6.83 29.19
C GLN A 831 10.84 -7.48 29.20
N SER A 832 10.61 -8.47 28.33
CA SER A 832 9.33 -9.19 28.26
C SER A 832 9.08 -10.01 29.53
N PHE A 833 10.09 -10.71 30.02
CA PHE A 833 10.04 -11.40 31.31
C PHE A 833 9.69 -10.44 32.44
N TRP A 834 10.37 -9.29 32.51
CA TRP A 834 10.15 -8.31 33.58
C TRP A 834 8.74 -7.71 33.56
N ARG A 835 8.20 -7.37 32.37
CA ARG A 835 6.82 -6.89 32.23
C ARG A 835 5.80 -7.93 32.70
N ASN A 836 5.98 -9.19 32.31
CA ASN A 836 5.10 -10.27 32.73
C ASN A 836 5.20 -10.54 34.23
N TYR A 837 6.41 -10.51 34.78
CA TYR A 837 6.64 -10.63 36.22
C TYR A 837 5.96 -9.50 37.00
N LEU A 838 6.08 -8.25 36.56
CA LEU A 838 5.40 -7.11 37.18
C LEU A 838 3.88 -7.21 37.08
N ALA A 839 3.34 -7.64 35.93
CA ALA A 839 1.90 -7.87 35.76
C ALA A 839 1.39 -8.97 36.69
N HIS A 840 2.11 -10.09 36.79
CA HIS A 840 1.79 -11.19 37.69
C HIS A 840 1.92 -10.80 39.17
N LYS A 841 2.95 -10.02 39.54
CA LYS A 841 3.10 -9.52 40.91
C LYS A 841 1.93 -8.61 41.30
N LYS A 842 1.47 -7.75 40.39
CA LYS A 842 0.27 -6.92 40.60
C LYS A 842 -0.99 -7.77 40.75
N SER A 843 -1.21 -8.77 39.89
CA SER A 843 -2.39 -9.64 40.02
C SER A 843 -2.38 -10.48 41.30
N VAL A 844 -1.21 -10.91 41.79
CA VAL A 844 -1.08 -11.66 43.06
C VAL A 844 -1.17 -10.76 44.29
N THR A 845 -0.87 -9.46 44.18
CA THR A 845 -1.13 -8.50 45.26
C THR A 845 -2.58 -8.00 45.30
N GLU A 846 -3.38 -8.32 44.29
CA GLU A 846 -4.80 -7.95 44.17
C GLU A 846 -5.77 -9.15 44.34
N GLU A 847 -5.33 -10.29 44.88
CA GLU A 847 -6.27 -11.31 45.41
C GLU A 847 -6.75 -10.95 46.83
N PRO A 848 -8.06 -11.12 47.12
CA PRO A 848 -8.72 -10.45 48.23
C PRO A 848 -8.29 -11.04 49.57
N ALA A 849 -7.98 -10.17 50.52
CA ALA A 849 -8.02 -10.50 51.93
C ALA A 849 -9.42 -11.03 52.29
N SER A 850 -9.60 -12.34 52.27
CA SER A 850 -10.72 -12.98 52.94
C SER A 850 -10.45 -12.94 54.44
N SER A 851 -11.19 -12.12 55.19
CA SER A 851 -11.97 -12.56 56.34
C SER A 851 -12.53 -11.37 57.12
N LYS A 852 -13.85 -11.44 57.36
CA LYS A 852 -14.56 -11.08 58.59
C LYS A 852 -14.20 -9.77 59.31
N ASP A 853 -15.08 -8.78 59.19
CA ASP A 853 -15.84 -8.15 60.29
C ASP A 853 -16.70 -7.02 59.69
N GLU A 854 -18.02 -7.23 59.66
CA GLU A 854 -19.02 -6.60 60.54
C GLU A 854 -19.13 -5.07 60.45
N SER A 855 -20.27 -4.65 59.87
CA SER A 855 -21.04 -3.43 60.17
C SER A 855 -20.32 -2.11 60.49
N MET A 856 -20.39 -1.13 59.58
CA MET A 856 -20.83 0.23 59.91
C MET A 856 -21.03 1.13 58.68
N VAL A 857 -22.30 1.49 58.44
CA VAL A 857 -22.86 2.83 58.21
C VAL A 857 -21.97 3.96 57.66
N GLN A 858 -22.40 4.50 56.52
CA GLN A 858 -22.29 5.87 55.98
C GLN A 858 -20.91 6.58 55.89
N LYS A 859 -20.58 7.09 54.70
CA LYS A 859 -20.88 8.49 54.25
C LYS A 859 -20.27 8.74 52.86
N ARG A 860 -21.07 9.32 51.96
CA ARG A 860 -20.60 10.06 50.78
C ARG A 860 -19.71 11.23 51.23
N PRO A 861 -18.82 11.70 50.35
CA PRO A 861 -18.76 13.13 50.12
C PRO A 861 -18.85 13.49 48.63
N LEU A 862 -19.82 14.37 48.36
CA LEU A 862 -19.77 15.36 47.30
C LEU A 862 -18.61 16.34 47.56
N ARG A 863 -17.91 16.74 46.50
CA ARG A 863 -17.43 18.12 46.16
C ARG A 863 -16.57 18.01 44.88
N LEU A 864 -16.94 18.60 43.74
CA LEU A 864 -16.91 20.03 43.36
C LEU A 864 -15.52 20.66 43.54
N CYS A 865 -14.74 20.73 42.46
CA CYS A 865 -14.53 21.92 41.62
C CYS A 865 -14.00 21.48 40.25
#